data_AF-A0A7X6X7T1-F1
#
_entry.id   AF-A0A7X6X7T1-F1
#
_cell.length_a   1.000
_cell.length_b   1.000
_cell.length_c   1.000
_cell.angle_alpha   90.00
_cell.angle_beta   90.00
_cell.angle_gamma   90.00
#
_symmetry.space_group_name_H-M   'P 1'
#
loop_
_entity.id
_entity.type
_entity.pdbx_description
1 polymer ?
#
loop_
_entity_poly.entity_id
_entity_poly.type
_entity_poly.pdbx_seq_one_letter_code
_entity_poly.pdbx_strand_id
1 'polypeptide(L)'
;SKWYPQYLATVVIAVDRNLTDVEIGGWIDLLTVKEDVALFYEQPYMQLIMSAISYGLEGENYSHDSAVNLLRDLQYKERLQLSTLTAPLVICFDYQAAAMLRNGRNMEILVPQEGTLSYEKGILSKEELSFRADVEPVMLAAGFVLPNGDYDSKYYPKADYTSAFQLKDYNHLNKLSQDVGKIIRRNVLRTRLYSSADNREHQLLPLLYIIFAVVWLASIINRAMRHRIKQILLLIGTVLLGWIIVRLVKYQIPTSILNRYLWYGYYIFQMALPILLLWLVWRSDKMDDQPVSNKALTGIALWNAILVVFVHTNDWHNLVFRFDPTSPTYAADYSYGPVFYIITLTWVAELIAAVVMLLIKSSKLPRKRAFIFPLIFCSILLIYAVGYITRVPIFWESDYTTVVGILSLIFLETSMQSGLVQINNKYSSLFTHSPLNMQILNWEGELVLASANAPQFDLELQQAALKAFPESVRANRDTLVFSKEITGGYAQWQEDISNLNFLHRQIKESMEKLKLANAILEEEEKIRRELDEESEKLRVMTALKEVIEADLLRLSSMIENLAGSEEKSRENGRIALLLCYVKRSSNFFFRKQETGFISASELTVYVEELAEIAQYVGVNILVSSSLKEVVPVEQARSIYEFAYSVIDWTAQTENPHILLYLLEEKGQIVLRCIASEDLRQFEPNQGLSDAIISSGGSFACKDLDGAVGLSLAFPLDGE
;
A
#
# COMPACT_ATOMS: atom_id res chain seq x y z
N SER A 1 -19.33 -13.16 -65.81
CA SER A 1 -18.78 -12.01 -66.55
C SER A 1 -18.42 -12.49 -67.95
N LYS A 2 -18.64 -11.66 -68.97
CA LYS A 2 -18.21 -11.88 -70.35
C LYS A 2 -16.91 -11.06 -70.58
N TRP A 3 -15.90 -11.69 -71.18
CA TRP A 3 -14.64 -11.05 -71.57
C TRP A 3 -14.70 -10.69 -73.06
N TYR A 4 -14.39 -9.44 -73.38
CA TYR A 4 -14.36 -8.94 -74.76
C TYR A 4 -12.92 -8.47 -75.05
N PRO A 5 -12.04 -9.35 -75.59
CA PRO A 5 -10.68 -8.95 -75.97
C PRO A 5 -10.76 -7.95 -77.13
N GLN A 6 -9.99 -6.87 -77.03
CA GLN A 6 -10.00 -5.79 -78.01
C GLN A 6 -8.67 -5.70 -78.77
N TYR A 7 -7.55 -5.92 -78.09
CA TYR A 7 -6.23 -5.83 -78.69
C TYR A 7 -5.18 -6.60 -77.90
N LEU A 8 -4.06 -6.88 -78.54
CA LEU A 8 -2.85 -7.43 -77.93
C LEU A 8 -1.91 -6.29 -77.51
N ALA A 9 -1.34 -6.44 -76.33
CA ALA A 9 -0.33 -5.54 -75.79
C ALA A 9 0.96 -6.34 -75.59
N THR A 10 1.89 -6.19 -76.54
CA THR A 10 3.18 -6.91 -76.53
C THR A 10 4.25 -6.03 -75.93
N VAL A 11 5.08 -6.57 -75.03
CA VAL A 11 6.21 -5.83 -74.48
C VAL A 11 7.37 -5.85 -75.48
N VAL A 12 7.90 -4.68 -75.81
CA VAL A 12 8.88 -4.46 -76.87
C VAL A 12 9.99 -3.51 -76.41
N ILE A 13 11.06 -3.42 -77.19
CA ILE A 13 12.06 -2.36 -77.07
C ILE A 13 11.80 -1.35 -78.18
N ALA A 14 11.45 -0.12 -77.81
CA ALA A 14 11.26 0.97 -78.75
C ALA A 14 12.54 1.81 -78.83
N VAL A 15 13.09 1.96 -80.04
CA VAL A 15 14.33 2.69 -80.30
C VAL A 15 14.00 4.03 -80.96
N ASP A 16 14.40 5.14 -80.35
CA ASP A 16 14.28 6.44 -81.00
C ASP A 16 15.45 6.66 -81.97
N ARG A 17 15.18 6.52 -83.27
CA ARG A 17 16.15 6.67 -84.35
C ARG A 17 16.56 8.12 -84.60
N ASN A 18 15.96 9.08 -83.91
CA ASN A 18 16.50 10.45 -83.89
C ASN A 18 17.61 10.61 -82.84
N LEU A 19 17.72 9.69 -81.88
CA LEU A 19 18.66 9.78 -80.76
C LEU A 19 19.79 8.75 -80.83
N THR A 20 19.58 7.59 -81.46
CA THR A 20 20.61 6.55 -81.62
C THR A 20 20.44 5.72 -82.89
N ASP A 21 21.57 5.32 -83.48
CA ASP A 21 21.65 4.39 -84.61
C ASP A 21 22.05 2.97 -84.19
N VAL A 22 22.08 2.69 -82.89
CA VAL A 22 22.53 1.39 -82.38
C VAL A 22 21.58 0.26 -82.81
N GLU A 23 22.17 -0.83 -83.29
CA GLU A 23 21.45 -2.06 -83.59
C GLU A 23 21.35 -2.91 -82.32
N ILE A 24 20.12 -3.25 -81.95
CA ILE A 24 19.78 -4.19 -80.90
C ILE A 24 18.90 -5.28 -81.49
N GLY A 25 19.05 -6.53 -81.06
CA GLY A 25 18.20 -7.65 -81.46
C GLY A 25 17.35 -8.20 -80.31
N GLY A 26 17.70 -7.89 -79.05
CA GLY A 26 17.07 -8.55 -77.92
C GLY A 26 17.31 -7.90 -76.55
N TRP A 27 16.85 -8.59 -75.51
CA TRP A 27 17.00 -8.16 -74.13
C TRP A 27 18.47 -8.11 -73.69
N ILE A 28 19.28 -9.08 -74.12
CA ILE A 28 20.68 -9.20 -73.69
C ILE A 28 21.54 -8.07 -74.24
N ASP A 29 21.22 -7.58 -75.45
CA ASP A 29 21.95 -6.48 -76.09
C ASP A 29 21.85 -5.17 -75.30
N LEU A 30 20.81 -4.99 -74.48
CA LEU A 30 20.68 -3.83 -73.60
C LEU A 30 21.88 -3.69 -72.64
N LEU A 31 22.54 -4.80 -72.29
CA LEU A 31 23.71 -4.80 -71.42
C LEU A 31 24.99 -4.28 -72.11
N THR A 32 25.10 -4.47 -73.42
CA THR A 32 26.31 -4.19 -74.21
C THR A 32 26.31 -2.79 -74.80
N VAL A 33 25.13 -2.27 -75.15
CA VAL A 33 24.94 -0.90 -75.68
C VAL A 33 25.29 0.16 -74.64
N LYS A 34 25.47 1.43 -75.04
CA LYS A 34 25.89 2.52 -74.12
C LYS A 34 24.75 3.46 -73.76
N GLU A 35 23.67 3.41 -74.52
CA GLU A 35 22.50 4.26 -74.44
C GLU A 35 21.74 4.05 -73.14
N ASP A 36 21.08 5.12 -72.68
CA ASP A 36 20.15 5.04 -71.56
C ASP A 36 18.90 4.25 -71.96
N VAL A 37 18.42 3.45 -71.01
CA VAL A 37 17.23 2.61 -71.15
C VAL A 37 16.16 3.12 -70.21
N ALA A 38 15.04 3.57 -70.76
CA ALA A 38 13.86 3.92 -70.00
C ALA A 38 12.95 2.72 -69.79
N LEU A 39 12.38 2.64 -68.58
CA LEU A 39 11.36 1.67 -68.20
C LEU A 39 10.13 2.40 -67.65
N PHE A 40 8.94 2.02 -68.12
CA PHE A 40 7.68 2.48 -67.51
C PHE A 40 7.51 1.88 -66.10
N TYR A 41 7.66 2.73 -65.07
CA TYR A 41 7.60 2.34 -63.66
C TYR A 41 6.24 2.72 -63.04
N GLU A 42 5.16 2.19 -63.62
CA GLU A 42 3.80 2.30 -63.08
C GLU A 42 3.17 0.92 -62.92
N GLN A 43 2.39 0.74 -61.85
CA GLN A 43 1.62 -0.48 -61.64
C GLN A 43 0.27 -0.39 -62.38
N PRO A 44 -0.18 -1.43 -63.11
CA PRO A 44 0.37 -2.79 -63.18
C PRO A 44 1.40 -3.04 -64.30
N TYR A 45 1.72 -2.03 -65.13
CA TYR A 45 2.59 -2.20 -66.31
C TYR A 45 3.95 -2.79 -65.98
N MET A 46 4.56 -2.36 -64.88
CA MET A 46 5.85 -2.86 -64.43
C MET A 46 5.84 -4.38 -64.18
N GLN A 47 4.75 -4.94 -63.62
CA GLN A 47 4.63 -6.39 -63.39
C GLN A 47 4.64 -7.18 -64.70
N LEU A 48 3.93 -6.66 -65.70
CA LEU A 48 3.80 -7.27 -67.01
C LEU A 48 5.08 -7.15 -67.84
N ILE A 49 5.75 -5.98 -67.79
CA ILE A 49 7.04 -5.77 -68.47
C ILE A 49 8.09 -6.69 -67.87
N MET A 50 8.17 -6.75 -66.55
CA MET A 50 9.11 -7.62 -65.85
C MET A 50 8.89 -9.08 -66.26
N SER A 51 7.63 -9.54 -66.23
CA SER A 51 7.29 -10.91 -66.64
C SER A 51 7.64 -11.20 -68.09
N ALA A 52 7.48 -10.23 -69.00
CA ALA A 52 7.86 -10.41 -70.40
C ALA A 52 9.37 -10.56 -70.61
N ILE A 53 10.17 -9.73 -69.93
CA ILE A 53 11.65 -9.86 -69.95
C ILE A 53 12.06 -11.22 -69.36
N SER A 54 11.43 -11.62 -68.27
CA SER A 54 11.75 -12.90 -67.60
C SER A 54 11.41 -14.09 -68.48
N TYR A 55 10.23 -14.08 -69.10
CA TYR A 55 9.82 -15.12 -70.04
C TYR A 55 10.75 -15.20 -71.25
N GLY A 56 11.18 -14.06 -71.80
CA GLY A 56 12.14 -14.03 -72.90
C GLY A 56 13.49 -14.65 -72.55
N LEU A 57 13.96 -14.43 -71.32
CA LEU A 57 15.27 -14.91 -70.88
C LEU A 57 15.26 -16.33 -70.29
N GLU A 58 14.13 -16.78 -69.74
CA GLU A 58 14.03 -18.02 -68.95
C GLU A 58 13.01 -19.04 -69.50
N GLY A 59 12.10 -18.61 -70.38
CA GLY A 59 11.03 -19.43 -70.96
C GLY A 59 9.76 -19.53 -70.11
N GLU A 60 8.95 -20.57 -70.36
CA GLU A 60 7.60 -20.73 -69.77
C GLU A 60 7.58 -20.78 -68.23
N ASN A 61 8.66 -21.25 -67.59
CA ASN A 61 8.76 -21.42 -66.12
C ASN A 61 9.68 -20.37 -65.44
N TYR A 62 9.61 -19.12 -65.88
CA TYR A 62 10.46 -18.03 -65.38
C TYR A 62 10.32 -17.77 -63.86
N SER A 63 11.40 -17.32 -63.21
CA SER A 63 11.53 -17.01 -61.78
C SER A 63 11.83 -15.54 -61.47
N HIS A 64 11.95 -14.67 -62.49
CA HIS A 64 12.33 -13.25 -62.43
C HIS A 64 13.84 -12.96 -62.25
N ASP A 65 14.68 -13.96 -62.05
CA ASP A 65 16.10 -13.73 -61.69
C ASP A 65 16.90 -13.05 -62.81
N SER A 66 16.71 -13.48 -64.05
CA SER A 66 17.44 -12.98 -65.23
C SER A 66 17.04 -11.55 -65.57
N ALA A 67 15.75 -11.24 -65.48
CA ALA A 67 15.25 -9.88 -65.67
C ALA A 67 15.72 -8.93 -64.54
N VAL A 68 15.78 -9.42 -63.30
CA VAL A 68 16.37 -8.66 -62.19
C VAL A 68 17.85 -8.38 -62.43
N ASN A 69 18.61 -9.39 -62.84
CA ASN A 69 20.04 -9.22 -63.14
C ASN A 69 20.25 -8.20 -64.26
N LEU A 70 19.45 -8.29 -65.34
CA LEU A 70 19.47 -7.33 -66.44
C LEU A 70 19.26 -5.89 -65.96
N LEU A 71 18.13 -5.65 -65.28
CA LEU A 71 17.78 -4.31 -64.82
C LEU A 71 18.75 -3.79 -63.75
N ARG A 72 19.25 -4.67 -62.86
CA ARG A 72 20.24 -4.32 -61.84
C ARG A 72 21.55 -3.89 -62.47
N ASP A 73 22.00 -4.57 -63.53
CA ASP A 73 23.25 -4.23 -64.21
C ASP A 73 23.11 -2.91 -64.97
N LEU A 74 21.94 -2.64 -65.57
CA LEU A 74 21.62 -1.32 -66.15
C LEU A 74 21.61 -0.22 -65.07
N GLN A 75 21.03 -0.49 -63.91
CA GLN A 75 21.03 0.44 -62.78
C GLN A 75 22.44 0.68 -62.23
N TYR A 76 23.26 -0.37 -62.09
CA TYR A 76 24.65 -0.27 -61.62
C TYR A 76 25.52 0.55 -62.57
N LYS A 77 25.22 0.51 -63.88
CA LYS A 77 25.85 1.35 -64.91
C LYS A 77 25.23 2.75 -65.02
N GLU A 78 24.30 3.13 -64.13
CA GLU A 78 23.55 4.40 -64.12
C GLU A 78 22.77 4.69 -65.42
N ARG A 79 22.41 3.65 -66.18
CA ARG A 79 21.72 3.76 -67.48
C ARG A 79 20.23 3.47 -67.42
N LEU A 80 19.73 3.01 -66.28
CA LEU A 80 18.30 2.74 -66.11
C LEU A 80 17.57 4.01 -65.65
N GLN A 81 16.66 4.50 -66.48
CA GLN A 81 15.79 5.64 -66.17
C GLN A 81 14.35 5.17 -65.95
N LEU A 82 13.75 5.57 -64.83
CA LEU A 82 12.39 5.17 -64.48
C LEU A 82 11.37 6.25 -64.84
N SER A 83 10.24 5.85 -65.45
CA SER A 83 9.11 6.72 -65.76
C SER A 83 9.46 7.96 -66.59
N THR A 84 10.42 7.82 -67.51
CA THR A 84 10.71 8.82 -68.53
C THR A 84 10.52 8.25 -69.93
N LEU A 85 10.25 9.13 -70.89
CA LEU A 85 10.14 8.80 -72.30
C LEU A 85 11.27 9.41 -73.14
N THR A 86 12.22 10.08 -72.49
CA THR A 86 13.28 10.83 -73.17
C THR A 86 14.50 9.99 -73.51
N ALA A 87 14.60 8.76 -73.01
CA ALA A 87 15.74 7.90 -73.28
C ALA A 87 15.73 7.39 -74.74
N PRO A 88 16.92 7.13 -75.34
CA PRO A 88 17.02 6.57 -76.69
C PRO A 88 16.39 5.18 -76.83
N LEU A 89 16.45 4.37 -75.77
CA LEU A 89 15.84 3.04 -75.72
C LEU A 89 14.73 3.03 -74.67
N VAL A 90 13.54 2.57 -75.03
CA VAL A 90 12.37 2.54 -74.12
C VAL A 90 11.76 1.14 -74.10
N ILE A 91 11.72 0.50 -72.94
CA ILE A 91 10.98 -0.75 -72.72
C ILE A 91 9.53 -0.38 -72.40
N CYS A 92 8.62 -0.71 -73.31
CA CYS A 92 7.21 -0.36 -73.22
C CYS A 92 6.32 -1.36 -73.96
N PHE A 93 5.02 -1.12 -73.98
CA PHE A 93 4.12 -1.88 -74.85
C PHE A 93 4.16 -1.34 -76.28
N ASP A 94 3.99 -2.23 -77.24
CA ASP A 94 3.96 -1.95 -78.67
C ASP A 94 2.99 -0.82 -79.06
N TYR A 95 1.77 -0.80 -78.50
CA TYR A 95 0.82 0.28 -78.73
C TYR A 95 1.29 1.64 -78.16
N GLN A 96 2.11 1.65 -77.10
CA GLN A 96 2.69 2.88 -76.56
C GLN A 96 3.77 3.43 -77.49
N ALA A 97 4.59 2.54 -78.07
CA ALA A 97 5.56 2.92 -79.09
C ALA A 97 4.86 3.42 -80.37
N ALA A 98 3.80 2.74 -80.82
CA ALA A 98 2.98 3.19 -81.94
C ALA A 98 2.33 4.56 -81.69
N ALA A 99 1.87 4.83 -80.46
CA ALA A 99 1.37 6.14 -80.07
C ALA A 99 2.46 7.24 -80.13
N MET A 100 3.71 6.91 -79.74
CA MET A 100 4.84 7.84 -79.89
C MET A 100 5.16 8.12 -81.37
N LEU A 101 5.09 7.09 -82.22
CA LEU A 101 5.25 7.24 -83.67
C LEU A 101 4.15 8.15 -84.25
N ARG A 102 2.90 7.97 -83.83
CA ARG A 102 1.76 8.84 -84.20
C ARG A 102 1.96 10.29 -83.78
N ASN A 103 2.62 10.53 -82.66
CA ASN A 103 2.93 11.87 -82.16
C ASN A 103 4.17 12.49 -82.82
N GLY A 104 4.73 11.87 -83.87
CA GLY A 104 5.80 12.42 -84.69
C GLY A 104 7.22 12.03 -84.27
N ARG A 105 7.39 11.10 -83.33
CA ARG A 105 8.72 10.54 -83.00
C ARG A 105 9.12 9.44 -83.98
N ASN A 106 10.41 9.32 -84.27
CA ASN A 106 10.94 8.28 -85.15
C ASN A 106 11.25 7.00 -84.35
N MET A 107 10.19 6.33 -83.88
CA MET A 107 10.31 5.13 -83.06
C MET A 107 10.37 3.89 -83.94
N GLU A 108 11.41 3.07 -83.81
CA GLU A 108 11.44 1.70 -84.32
C GLU A 108 10.99 0.74 -83.22
N ILE A 109 10.01 -0.10 -83.54
CA ILE A 109 9.46 -1.12 -82.62
C ILE A 109 10.20 -2.43 -82.85
N LEU A 110 10.92 -2.89 -81.84
CA LEU A 110 11.67 -4.14 -81.88
C LEU A 110 11.09 -5.17 -80.93
N VAL A 111 10.70 -6.32 -81.49
CA VAL A 111 10.32 -7.50 -80.72
C VAL A 111 11.61 -8.30 -80.40
N PRO A 112 11.91 -8.55 -79.11
CA PRO A 112 13.13 -9.25 -78.70
C PRO A 112 13.21 -10.68 -79.25
N GLN A 113 14.35 -11.03 -79.84
CA GLN A 113 14.57 -12.35 -80.45
C GLN A 113 14.53 -13.50 -79.44
N GLU A 114 14.98 -13.28 -78.20
CA GLU A 114 14.96 -14.30 -77.14
C GLU A 114 13.52 -14.67 -76.75
N GLY A 115 12.58 -13.75 -76.95
CA GLY A 115 11.16 -13.94 -76.66
C GLY A 115 10.57 -12.80 -75.86
N THR A 116 9.25 -12.62 -75.97
CA THR A 116 8.50 -11.68 -75.13
C THR A 116 7.07 -12.17 -74.90
N LEU A 117 6.35 -11.51 -73.99
CA LEU A 117 4.94 -11.79 -73.73
C LEU A 117 4.02 -10.76 -74.39
N SER A 118 2.94 -11.28 -74.97
CA SER A 118 1.80 -10.54 -75.46
C SER A 118 0.57 -10.81 -74.59
N TYR A 119 -0.06 -9.74 -74.12
CA TYR A 119 -1.21 -9.81 -73.21
C TYR A 119 -2.47 -9.33 -73.91
N GLU A 120 -3.56 -10.08 -73.78
CA GLU A 120 -4.88 -9.62 -74.23
C GLU A 120 -5.40 -8.49 -73.32
N LYS A 121 -5.80 -7.39 -73.93
CA LYS A 121 -6.50 -6.28 -73.26
C LYS A 121 -7.88 -6.12 -73.85
N GLY A 122 -8.83 -5.78 -72.98
CA GLY A 122 -10.24 -5.80 -73.33
C GLY A 122 -11.14 -5.38 -72.18
N ILE A 123 -12.44 -5.55 -72.37
CA ILE A 123 -13.46 -5.12 -71.42
C ILE A 123 -14.04 -6.36 -70.74
N LEU A 124 -14.09 -6.31 -69.41
CA LEU A 124 -14.80 -7.29 -68.59
C LEU A 124 -16.15 -6.70 -68.18
N SER A 125 -17.25 -7.34 -68.58
CA SER A 125 -18.59 -6.90 -68.21
C SER A 125 -19.39 -8.01 -67.53
N LYS A 126 -20.23 -7.62 -66.58
CA LYS A 126 -21.24 -8.54 -66.01
C LYS A 126 -22.43 -8.72 -66.97
N GLU A 127 -22.68 -7.72 -67.80
CA GLU A 127 -23.77 -7.67 -68.77
C GLU A 127 -23.23 -7.83 -70.20
N GLU A 128 -24.13 -8.15 -71.13
CA GLU A 128 -23.79 -8.20 -72.54
C GLU A 128 -23.57 -6.79 -73.09
N LEU A 129 -22.46 -6.60 -73.82
CA LEU A 129 -22.12 -5.31 -74.40
C LEU A 129 -22.45 -5.32 -75.89
N SER A 130 -23.10 -4.25 -76.35
CA SER A 130 -23.28 -3.96 -77.78
C SER A 130 -22.35 -2.80 -78.18
N PHE A 131 -21.48 -3.02 -79.17
CA PHE A 131 -20.62 -1.97 -79.71
C PHE A 131 -21.31 -1.25 -80.87
N ARG A 132 -21.22 0.09 -80.91
CA ARG A 132 -21.90 0.92 -81.92
C ARG A 132 -21.27 0.85 -83.32
N ALA A 133 -20.01 0.47 -83.39
CA ALA A 133 -19.22 0.34 -84.61
C ALA A 133 -18.47 -0.98 -84.59
N ASP A 134 -18.02 -1.42 -85.75
CA ASP A 134 -17.07 -2.52 -85.85
C ASP A 134 -15.78 -2.13 -85.12
N VAL A 135 -15.37 -2.97 -84.16
CA VAL A 135 -14.29 -2.65 -83.21
C VAL A 135 -12.94 -2.80 -83.89
N GLU A 136 -12.78 -3.79 -84.78
CA GLU A 136 -11.48 -4.14 -85.37
C GLU A 136 -10.88 -3.00 -86.23
N PRO A 137 -11.61 -2.39 -87.17
CA PRO A 137 -11.06 -1.28 -87.98
C PRO A 137 -10.72 -0.05 -87.14
N VAL A 138 -11.50 0.21 -86.08
CA VAL A 138 -11.27 1.33 -85.16
C VAL A 138 -10.00 1.10 -84.34
N MET A 139 -9.75 -0.14 -83.89
CA MET A 139 -8.54 -0.50 -83.15
C MET A 139 -7.29 -0.42 -84.03
N LEU A 140 -7.35 -0.93 -85.26
CA LEU A 140 -6.25 -0.81 -86.23
C LEU A 140 -5.92 0.65 -86.55
N ALA A 141 -6.93 1.47 -86.81
CA ALA A 141 -6.75 2.91 -87.07
C ALA A 141 -6.18 3.66 -85.85
N ALA A 142 -6.43 3.16 -84.65
CA ALA A 142 -5.84 3.70 -83.41
C ALA A 142 -4.40 3.22 -83.16
N GLY A 143 -3.87 2.30 -83.97
CA GLY A 143 -2.51 1.76 -83.86
C GLY A 143 -2.40 0.68 -82.79
N PHE A 144 -3.44 -0.16 -82.63
CA PHE A 144 -3.39 -1.36 -81.80
C PHE A 144 -3.25 -2.62 -82.67
N VAL A 145 -2.64 -3.66 -82.11
CA VAL A 145 -2.58 -5.01 -82.71
C VAL A 145 -3.82 -5.79 -82.32
N LEU A 146 -4.53 -6.39 -83.27
CA LEU A 146 -5.76 -7.15 -83.01
C LEU A 146 -5.47 -8.50 -82.34
N PRO A 147 -6.45 -9.12 -81.65
CA PRO A 147 -6.30 -10.45 -81.03
C PRO A 147 -5.90 -11.57 -81.98
N ASN A 148 -6.24 -11.44 -83.27
CA ASN A 148 -5.86 -12.38 -84.33
C ASN A 148 -4.41 -12.16 -84.83
N GLY A 149 -3.71 -11.13 -84.34
CA GLY A 149 -2.36 -10.77 -84.74
C GLY A 149 -2.27 -9.73 -85.86
N ASP A 150 -3.39 -9.26 -86.40
CA ASP A 150 -3.40 -8.25 -87.46
C ASP A 150 -2.98 -6.87 -86.94
N TYR A 151 -2.19 -6.14 -87.72
CA TYR A 151 -1.73 -4.78 -87.40
C TYR A 151 -1.59 -3.91 -88.64
N ASP A 152 -1.65 -2.60 -88.47
CA ASP A 152 -1.42 -1.63 -89.54
C ASP A 152 0.09 -1.42 -89.75
N SER A 153 0.60 -1.80 -90.93
CA SER A 153 2.01 -1.68 -91.30
C SER A 153 2.53 -0.24 -91.27
N LYS A 154 1.63 0.76 -91.31
CA LYS A 154 1.98 2.17 -91.11
C LYS A 154 2.62 2.43 -89.74
N TYR A 155 2.17 1.72 -88.70
CA TYR A 155 2.65 1.89 -87.32
C TYR A 155 3.68 0.83 -86.93
N TYR A 156 3.71 -0.30 -87.64
CA TYR A 156 4.58 -1.45 -87.35
C TYR A 156 5.38 -1.89 -88.59
N PRO A 157 6.18 -1.02 -89.23
CA PRO A 157 6.77 -1.28 -90.54
C PRO A 157 7.86 -2.38 -90.54
N LYS A 158 8.47 -2.67 -89.39
CA LYS A 158 9.58 -3.63 -89.23
C LYS A 158 9.37 -4.62 -88.07
N ALA A 159 8.17 -4.66 -87.49
CA ALA A 159 7.91 -5.52 -86.34
C ALA A 159 7.78 -6.99 -86.78
N ASP A 160 8.53 -7.87 -86.13
CA ASP A 160 8.43 -9.33 -86.30
C ASP A 160 7.90 -9.96 -85.00
N TYR A 161 6.63 -10.34 -85.00
CA TYR A 161 5.97 -10.91 -83.83
C TYR A 161 6.17 -12.43 -83.67
N THR A 162 7.05 -13.07 -84.45
CA THR A 162 7.31 -14.52 -84.34
C THR A 162 7.82 -14.96 -82.97
N SER A 163 8.59 -14.10 -82.28
CA SER A 163 9.09 -14.32 -80.91
C SER A 163 8.14 -13.75 -79.82
N ALA A 164 6.93 -13.31 -80.17
CA ALA A 164 5.94 -12.83 -79.20
C ALA A 164 4.95 -13.94 -78.84
N PHE A 165 4.93 -14.33 -77.56
CA PHE A 165 4.12 -15.44 -77.09
C PHE A 165 2.93 -14.93 -76.28
N GLN A 166 1.74 -15.47 -76.55
CA GLN A 166 0.58 -15.25 -75.69
C GLN A 166 0.74 -16.02 -74.38
N LEU A 167 0.42 -15.37 -73.27
CA LEU A 167 0.50 -15.99 -71.95
C LEU A 167 -0.54 -17.10 -71.81
N LYS A 168 -0.07 -18.32 -71.49
CA LYS A 168 -0.94 -19.47 -71.23
C LYS A 168 -1.27 -19.64 -69.74
N ASP A 169 -0.28 -19.42 -68.86
CA ASP A 169 -0.43 -19.61 -67.41
C ASP A 169 -0.58 -18.26 -66.66
N TYR A 170 -1.82 -17.79 -66.58
CA TYR A 170 -2.18 -16.59 -65.82
C TYR A 170 -2.01 -16.77 -64.30
N ASN A 171 -2.02 -18.00 -63.77
CA ASN A 171 -1.83 -18.24 -62.34
C ASN A 171 -0.36 -18.04 -61.95
N HIS A 172 0.57 -18.52 -62.77
CA HIS A 172 2.01 -18.28 -62.59
C HIS A 172 2.35 -16.79 -62.65
N LEU A 173 1.83 -16.07 -63.66
CA LEU A 173 1.98 -14.62 -63.75
C LEU A 173 1.47 -13.92 -62.49
N ASN A 174 0.25 -14.25 -62.03
CA ASN A 174 -0.34 -13.62 -60.85
C ASN A 174 0.49 -13.88 -59.58
N LYS A 175 1.04 -15.08 -59.42
CA LYS A 175 1.88 -15.44 -58.28
C LYS A 175 3.15 -14.59 -58.24
N LEU A 176 3.84 -14.46 -59.37
CA LEU A 176 5.11 -13.74 -59.47
C LEU A 176 4.94 -12.22 -59.48
N SER A 177 3.89 -11.71 -60.13
CA SER A 177 3.58 -10.28 -60.23
C SER A 177 3.39 -9.62 -58.86
N GLN A 178 2.96 -10.38 -57.84
CA GLN A 178 2.77 -9.86 -56.49
C GLN A 178 4.06 -9.31 -55.88
N ASP A 179 5.21 -9.89 -56.20
CA ASP A 179 6.49 -9.57 -55.55
C ASP A 179 7.36 -8.61 -56.38
N VAL A 180 7.00 -8.34 -57.63
CA VAL A 180 7.80 -7.50 -58.56
C VAL A 180 8.13 -6.13 -57.98
N GLY A 181 7.18 -5.47 -57.30
CA GLY A 181 7.42 -4.17 -56.67
C GLY A 181 8.51 -4.18 -55.61
N LYS A 182 8.51 -5.22 -54.77
CA LYS A 182 9.54 -5.46 -53.74
C LYS A 182 10.88 -5.83 -54.37
N ILE A 183 10.86 -6.72 -55.36
CA ILE A 183 12.05 -7.22 -56.06
C ILE A 183 12.76 -6.06 -56.76
N ILE A 184 12.05 -5.22 -57.51
CA ILE A 184 12.67 -4.08 -58.19
C ILE A 184 13.26 -3.08 -57.19
N ARG A 185 12.51 -2.72 -56.14
CA ARG A 185 13.03 -1.76 -55.13
C ARG A 185 14.29 -2.25 -54.45
N ARG A 186 14.35 -3.51 -53.99
CA ARG A 186 15.48 -4.05 -53.23
C ARG A 186 16.62 -4.58 -54.10
N ASN A 187 16.31 -5.34 -55.14
CA ASN A 187 17.30 -6.08 -55.91
C ASN A 187 17.85 -5.28 -57.09
N VAL A 188 17.01 -4.42 -57.69
CA VAL A 188 17.42 -3.55 -58.82
C VAL A 188 17.87 -2.19 -58.29
N LEU A 189 16.98 -1.45 -57.63
CA LEU A 189 17.22 -0.06 -57.22
C LEU A 189 18.03 0.09 -55.92
N ARG A 190 18.20 -1.00 -55.16
CA ARG A 190 18.87 -1.00 -53.85
C ARG A 190 18.28 0.00 -52.85
N THR A 191 16.97 0.26 -52.94
CA THR A 191 16.21 1.13 -52.03
C THR A 191 15.33 0.31 -51.09
N ARG A 192 15.08 0.83 -49.88
CA ARG A 192 14.23 0.16 -48.86
C ARG A 192 14.71 -1.26 -48.53
N LEU A 193 16.01 -1.39 -48.31
CA LEU A 193 16.62 -2.68 -47.96
C LEU A 193 16.14 -3.19 -46.60
N TYR A 194 15.86 -2.26 -45.68
CA TYR A 194 15.56 -2.55 -44.27
C TYR A 194 14.16 -2.08 -43.83
N SER A 195 13.29 -1.71 -44.76
CA SER A 195 11.87 -1.41 -44.51
C SER A 195 10.95 -2.12 -45.48
N SER A 196 9.66 -2.12 -45.18
CA SER A 196 8.61 -2.61 -46.07
C SER A 196 8.67 -1.92 -47.44
N ALA A 197 8.91 -2.73 -48.46
CA ALA A 197 9.16 -2.27 -49.82
C ALA A 197 7.87 -2.09 -50.61
N ASP A 198 6.81 -2.84 -50.30
CA ASP A 198 5.55 -2.87 -51.05
C ASP A 198 4.32 -2.82 -50.12
N ASN A 199 3.14 -2.69 -50.73
CA ASN A 199 1.88 -2.56 -49.99
C ASN A 199 1.57 -3.80 -49.13
N ARG A 200 2.00 -5.02 -49.53
CA ARG A 200 1.77 -6.23 -48.74
C ARG A 200 2.64 -6.25 -47.50
N GLU A 201 3.94 -5.94 -47.61
CA GLU A 201 4.82 -5.85 -46.44
C GLU A 201 4.40 -4.73 -45.49
N HIS A 202 3.88 -3.61 -46.01
CA HIS A 202 3.29 -2.53 -45.19
C HIS A 202 2.06 -2.97 -44.38
N GLN A 203 1.42 -4.09 -44.72
CA GLN A 203 0.29 -4.66 -43.99
C GLN A 203 0.72 -5.81 -43.07
N LEU A 204 1.49 -6.77 -43.58
CA LEU A 204 1.84 -8.00 -42.88
C LEU A 204 2.77 -7.76 -41.68
N LEU A 205 3.78 -6.89 -41.81
CA LEU A 205 4.73 -6.63 -40.73
C LEU A 205 4.07 -5.93 -39.52
N PRO A 206 3.27 -4.86 -39.71
CA PRO A 206 2.45 -4.30 -38.64
C PRO A 206 1.49 -5.30 -38.00
N LEU A 207 0.86 -6.17 -38.79
CA LEU A 207 -0.07 -7.17 -38.25
C LEU A 207 0.63 -8.15 -37.32
N LEU A 208 1.81 -8.64 -37.72
CA LEU A 208 2.64 -9.50 -36.87
C LEU A 208 3.06 -8.78 -35.59
N TYR A 209 3.46 -7.51 -35.69
CA TYR A 209 3.78 -6.68 -34.53
C TYR A 209 2.57 -6.51 -33.60
N ILE A 210 1.37 -6.26 -34.13
CA ILE A 210 0.13 -6.16 -33.35
C ILE A 210 -0.13 -7.45 -32.57
N ILE A 211 -0.03 -8.61 -33.22
CA ILE A 211 -0.20 -9.92 -32.57
C ILE A 211 0.79 -10.06 -31.41
N PHE A 212 2.08 -9.78 -31.67
CA PHE A 212 3.12 -9.86 -30.66
C PHE A 212 2.88 -8.89 -29.49
N ALA A 213 2.52 -7.63 -29.78
CA ALA A 213 2.24 -6.61 -28.77
C ALA A 213 1.01 -6.95 -27.92
N VAL A 214 -0.04 -7.53 -28.51
CA VAL A 214 -1.24 -7.99 -27.78
C VAL A 214 -0.91 -9.15 -26.85
N VAL A 215 -0.18 -10.16 -27.33
CA VAL A 215 0.25 -11.31 -26.51
C VAL A 215 1.14 -10.84 -25.36
N TRP A 216 2.08 -9.94 -25.65
CA TRP A 216 2.96 -9.34 -24.66
C TRP A 216 2.17 -8.54 -23.61
N LEU A 217 1.19 -7.74 -24.04
CA LEU A 217 0.35 -6.93 -23.15
C LEU A 217 -0.51 -7.82 -22.23
N ALA A 218 -1.14 -8.85 -22.77
CA ALA A 218 -1.93 -9.81 -21.99
C ALA A 218 -1.06 -10.54 -20.95
N SER A 219 0.13 -11.00 -21.36
CA SER A 219 1.10 -11.62 -20.46
C SER A 219 1.50 -10.69 -19.31
N ILE A 220 1.71 -9.41 -19.58
CA ILE A 220 2.10 -8.43 -18.56
C ILE A 220 0.98 -8.08 -17.60
N ILE A 221 -0.24 -7.90 -18.10
CA ILE A 221 -1.39 -7.58 -17.25
C ILE A 221 -1.65 -8.70 -16.25
N ASN A 222 -1.43 -9.95 -16.66
CA ASN A 222 -1.49 -11.11 -15.76
C ASN A 222 -0.33 -11.15 -14.76
N ARG A 223 0.87 -10.74 -15.17
CA ARG A 223 2.06 -10.68 -14.29
C ARG A 223 2.06 -9.47 -13.36
N ALA A 224 1.39 -8.36 -13.67
CA ALA A 224 1.36 -7.20 -12.78
C ALA A 224 0.42 -7.47 -11.58
N MET A 225 0.83 -7.18 -10.34
CA MET A 225 -0.06 -7.31 -9.17
C MET A 225 -0.89 -6.06 -8.93
N ARG A 226 -0.25 -4.89 -9.00
CA ARG A 226 -0.86 -3.63 -8.56
C ARG A 226 -1.77 -3.07 -9.65
N HIS A 227 -2.99 -2.71 -9.27
CA HIS A 227 -4.00 -2.21 -10.21
C HIS A 227 -3.52 -0.96 -10.96
N ARG A 228 -2.81 -0.05 -10.28
CA ARG A 228 -2.27 1.17 -10.91
C ARG A 228 -1.16 0.89 -11.91
N ILE A 229 -0.28 -0.09 -11.62
CA ILE A 229 0.77 -0.51 -12.56
C ILE A 229 0.14 -1.14 -13.81
N LYS A 230 -0.92 -1.96 -13.64
CA LYS A 230 -1.71 -2.50 -14.77
C LYS A 230 -2.27 -1.39 -15.66
N GLN A 231 -2.85 -0.34 -15.06
CA GLN A 231 -3.39 0.80 -15.82
C GLN A 231 -2.32 1.50 -16.66
N ILE A 232 -1.14 1.76 -16.10
CA ILE A 232 -0.05 2.41 -16.84
C ILE A 232 0.45 1.50 -17.98
N LEU A 233 0.62 0.21 -17.72
CA LEU A 233 1.05 -0.76 -18.74
C LEU A 233 0.01 -0.93 -19.86
N LEU A 234 -1.29 -0.88 -19.52
CA LEU A 234 -2.39 -0.82 -20.49
C LEU A 234 -2.32 0.43 -21.36
N LEU A 235 -2.04 1.61 -20.78
CA LEU A 235 -1.86 2.85 -21.54
C LEU A 235 -0.66 2.75 -22.48
N ILE A 236 0.47 2.21 -22.02
CA ILE A 236 1.65 1.98 -22.87
C ILE A 236 1.31 1.05 -24.03
N GLY A 237 0.66 -0.09 -23.75
CA GLY A 237 0.21 -1.02 -24.78
C GLY A 237 -0.74 -0.36 -25.79
N THR A 238 -1.67 0.47 -25.31
CA THR A 238 -2.61 1.23 -26.15
C THR A 238 -1.87 2.24 -27.03
N VAL A 239 -0.85 2.92 -26.50
CA VAL A 239 -0.01 3.86 -27.27
C VAL A 239 0.76 3.12 -28.37
N LEU A 240 1.38 1.99 -28.06
CA LEU A 240 2.13 1.19 -29.03
C LEU A 240 1.21 0.62 -30.13
N LEU A 241 0.04 0.09 -29.75
CA LEU A 241 -0.96 -0.43 -30.70
C LEU A 241 -1.60 0.69 -31.52
N GLY A 242 -1.93 1.82 -30.89
CA GLY A 242 -2.47 2.98 -31.58
C GLY A 242 -1.50 3.52 -32.62
N TRP A 243 -0.22 3.60 -32.29
CA TRP A 243 0.81 4.10 -33.21
C TRP A 243 0.93 3.23 -34.46
N ILE A 244 1.00 1.91 -34.29
CA ILE A 244 1.11 1.00 -35.42
C ILE A 244 -0.17 0.97 -36.27
N ILE A 245 -1.35 1.14 -35.66
CA ILE A 245 -2.63 1.25 -36.38
C ILE A 245 -2.66 2.53 -37.23
N VAL A 246 -2.29 3.68 -36.68
CA VAL A 246 -2.22 4.94 -37.43
C VAL A 246 -1.24 4.83 -38.60
N ARG A 247 -0.10 4.15 -38.40
CA ARG A 247 0.83 3.81 -39.48
C ARG A 247 0.16 2.94 -40.54
N LEU A 248 -0.53 1.88 -40.15
CA LEU A 248 -1.21 0.98 -41.08
C LEU A 248 -2.21 1.74 -41.94
N VAL A 249 -3.04 2.60 -41.33
CA VAL A 249 -4.00 3.46 -42.05
C VAL A 249 -3.29 4.42 -43.01
N LYS A 250 -2.21 5.08 -42.57
CA LYS A 250 -1.43 6.01 -43.41
C LYS A 250 -0.97 5.37 -44.73
N TYR A 251 -0.44 4.15 -44.69
CA TYR A 251 0.11 3.50 -45.89
C TYR A 251 -0.96 2.94 -46.84
N GLN A 252 -2.24 2.93 -46.45
CA GLN A 252 -3.35 2.54 -47.33
C GLN A 252 -3.96 3.74 -48.07
N ILE A 253 -3.63 4.95 -47.65
CA ILE A 253 -4.21 6.18 -48.19
C ILE A 253 -3.21 6.83 -49.14
N PRO A 254 -3.63 7.25 -50.35
CA PRO A 254 -2.77 7.97 -51.28
C PRO A 254 -2.24 9.27 -50.66
N THR A 255 -1.15 9.80 -51.23
CA THR A 255 -0.56 11.08 -50.82
C THR A 255 -1.61 12.18 -50.87
N SER A 256 -2.02 12.66 -49.70
CA SER A 256 -3.15 13.57 -49.49
C SER A 256 -2.96 14.35 -48.19
N ILE A 257 -3.82 15.36 -47.96
CA ILE A 257 -3.83 16.10 -46.70
C ILE A 257 -4.03 15.15 -45.51
N LEU A 258 -4.94 14.18 -45.64
CA LEU A 258 -5.17 13.17 -44.59
C LEU A 258 -3.91 12.32 -44.32
N ASN A 259 -3.18 11.90 -45.36
CA ASN A 259 -1.91 11.18 -45.21
C ASN A 259 -0.89 12.00 -44.39
N ARG A 260 -0.82 13.32 -44.63
CA ARG A 260 0.05 14.24 -43.90
C ARG A 260 -0.36 14.38 -42.43
N TYR A 261 -1.65 14.54 -42.12
CA TYR A 261 -2.11 14.60 -40.73
C TYR A 261 -1.93 13.27 -39.98
N LEU A 262 -2.01 12.12 -40.66
CA LEU A 262 -1.67 10.82 -40.06
C LEU A 262 -0.18 10.73 -39.71
N TRP A 263 0.70 11.35 -40.51
CA TRP A 263 2.12 11.49 -40.17
C TRP A 263 2.33 12.38 -38.93
N TYR A 264 1.62 13.51 -38.82
CA TYR A 264 1.62 14.34 -37.61
C TYR A 264 1.10 13.59 -36.38
N GLY A 265 0.11 12.73 -36.57
CA GLY A 265 -0.43 11.86 -35.52
C GLY A 265 0.59 10.94 -34.87
N TYR A 266 1.71 10.63 -35.53
CA TYR A 266 2.79 9.83 -34.92
C TYR A 266 3.37 10.49 -33.66
N TYR A 267 3.38 11.82 -33.60
CA TYR A 267 3.92 12.58 -32.48
C TYR A 267 3.06 12.47 -31.21
N ILE A 268 1.77 12.14 -31.34
CA ILE A 268 0.91 11.82 -30.18
C ILE A 268 1.53 10.65 -29.40
N PHE A 269 1.88 9.58 -30.12
CA PHE A 269 2.42 8.37 -29.53
C PHE A 269 3.87 8.52 -29.12
N GLN A 270 4.68 9.19 -29.95
CA GLN A 270 6.10 9.43 -29.68
C GLN A 270 6.31 10.29 -28.42
N MET A 271 5.42 11.24 -28.14
CA MET A 271 5.47 12.06 -26.91
C MET A 271 4.77 11.40 -25.72
N ALA A 272 3.77 10.53 -25.95
CA ALA A 272 3.09 9.80 -24.88
C ALA A 272 3.94 8.65 -24.31
N LEU A 273 4.74 7.98 -25.13
CA LEU A 273 5.49 6.79 -24.71
C LEU A 273 6.55 7.12 -23.62
N PRO A 274 7.46 8.09 -23.79
CA PRO A 274 8.51 8.38 -22.81
C PRO A 274 7.94 8.87 -21.47
N ILE A 275 6.92 9.73 -21.49
CA ILE A 275 6.25 10.16 -20.25
C ILE A 275 5.51 9.02 -19.54
N LEU A 276 4.89 8.08 -20.26
CA LEU A 276 4.27 6.91 -19.65
C LEU A 276 5.32 5.97 -19.04
N LEU A 277 6.48 5.80 -19.69
CA LEU A 277 7.63 5.08 -19.12
C LEU A 277 8.13 5.78 -17.84
N LEU A 278 8.28 7.10 -17.88
CA LEU A 278 8.68 7.91 -16.73
C LEU A 278 7.69 7.75 -15.57
N TRP A 279 6.38 7.72 -15.87
CA TRP A 279 5.32 7.53 -14.89
C TRP A 279 5.32 6.11 -14.30
N LEU A 280 5.53 5.09 -15.13
CA LEU A 280 5.69 3.69 -14.71
C LEU A 280 6.86 3.56 -13.73
N VAL A 281 8.01 4.11 -14.09
CA VAL A 281 9.21 4.10 -13.24
C VAL A 281 8.92 4.82 -11.93
N TRP A 282 8.34 6.02 -11.96
CA TRP A 282 8.02 6.77 -10.74
C TRP A 282 7.05 6.01 -9.81
N ARG A 283 6.03 5.34 -10.37
CA ARG A 283 4.99 4.65 -9.58
C ARG A 283 5.44 3.29 -9.03
N SER A 284 6.42 2.63 -9.65
CA SER A 284 6.87 1.26 -9.29
C SER A 284 7.13 1.03 -7.78
N ASP A 285 7.55 2.05 -7.04
CA ASP A 285 7.89 1.92 -5.61
C ASP A 285 6.75 2.33 -4.66
N LYS A 286 5.68 2.93 -5.18
CA LYS A 286 4.62 3.52 -4.36
C LYS A 286 3.47 2.55 -4.14
N MET A 287 2.96 2.49 -2.92
CA MET A 287 1.77 1.72 -2.59
C MET A 287 0.53 2.33 -3.27
N ASP A 288 -0.51 1.51 -3.47
CA ASP A 288 -1.69 1.90 -4.25
C ASP A 288 -2.55 3.00 -3.57
N ASP A 289 -2.39 3.17 -2.25
CA ASP A 289 -3.00 4.16 -1.37
C ASP A 289 -2.44 5.59 -1.53
N GLN A 290 -1.22 5.73 -2.04
CA GLN A 290 -0.60 7.04 -2.26
C GLN A 290 -1.21 7.77 -3.46
N PRO A 291 -1.34 9.11 -3.40
CA PRO A 291 -2.03 9.90 -4.43
C PRO A 291 -1.48 9.62 -5.84
N VAL A 292 -2.42 9.50 -6.79
CA VAL A 292 -2.17 9.12 -8.19
C VAL A 292 -1.38 10.19 -8.92
N SER A 293 -1.64 11.46 -8.60
CA SER A 293 -1.17 12.61 -9.37
C SER A 293 0.16 13.13 -8.83
N ASN A 294 1.18 13.11 -9.68
CA ASN A 294 2.38 13.90 -9.51
C ASN A 294 2.21 15.18 -10.33
N LYS A 295 2.05 16.33 -9.67
CA LYS A 295 1.88 17.63 -10.35
C LYS A 295 2.98 17.90 -11.39
N ALA A 296 4.21 17.44 -11.15
CA ALA A 296 5.30 17.59 -12.10
C ALA A 296 5.07 16.74 -13.37
N LEU A 297 4.69 15.46 -13.24
CA LEU A 297 4.39 14.60 -14.40
C LEU A 297 3.14 15.08 -15.15
N THR A 298 2.13 15.58 -14.44
CA THR A 298 0.96 16.20 -15.09
C THR A 298 1.35 17.46 -15.87
N GLY A 299 2.28 18.27 -15.33
CA GLY A 299 2.82 19.44 -16.03
C GLY A 299 3.59 19.06 -17.30
N ILE A 300 4.43 18.02 -17.25
CA ILE A 300 5.14 17.49 -18.43
C ILE A 300 4.13 16.95 -19.46
N ALA A 301 3.07 16.25 -19.01
CA ALA A 301 2.04 15.74 -19.91
C ALA A 301 1.31 16.86 -20.65
N LEU A 302 0.99 17.95 -19.94
CA LEU A 302 0.39 19.15 -20.53
C LEU A 302 1.34 19.82 -21.53
N TRP A 303 2.63 19.91 -21.19
CA TRP A 303 3.66 20.41 -22.11
C TRP A 303 3.74 19.57 -23.39
N ASN A 304 3.71 18.24 -23.28
CA ASN A 304 3.70 17.33 -24.42
C ASN A 304 2.44 17.51 -25.27
N ALA A 305 1.28 17.72 -24.64
CA ALA A 305 0.05 18.02 -25.36
C ALA A 305 0.15 19.33 -26.17
N ILE A 306 0.75 20.38 -25.60
CA ILE A 306 1.01 21.65 -26.32
C ILE A 306 1.91 21.41 -27.52
N LEU A 307 3.02 20.68 -27.34
CA LEU A 307 3.94 20.36 -28.44
C LEU A 307 3.27 19.56 -29.55
N VAL A 308 2.42 18.59 -29.21
CA VAL A 308 1.62 17.81 -30.17
C VAL A 308 0.67 18.71 -30.96
N VAL A 309 0.03 19.69 -30.33
CA VAL A 309 -0.81 20.68 -31.03
C VAL A 309 0.02 21.48 -32.03
N PHE A 310 1.23 21.93 -31.65
CA PHE A 310 2.15 22.61 -32.56
C PHE A 310 2.53 21.76 -33.79
N VAL A 311 2.65 20.43 -33.65
CA VAL A 311 2.88 19.54 -34.80
C VAL A 311 1.67 19.53 -35.73
N HIS A 312 0.46 19.47 -35.19
CA HIS A 312 -0.77 19.45 -35.99
C HIS A 312 -1.08 20.78 -36.67
N THR A 313 -0.62 21.91 -36.10
CA THR A 313 -0.72 23.24 -36.71
C THR A 313 0.43 23.56 -37.66
N ASN A 314 1.33 22.60 -37.94
CA ASN A 314 2.55 22.88 -38.70
C ASN A 314 2.29 23.51 -40.07
N ASP A 315 1.20 23.14 -40.76
CA ASP A 315 0.83 23.71 -42.05
C ASP A 315 0.65 25.25 -42.02
N TRP A 316 0.44 25.86 -40.84
CA TRP A 316 0.29 27.31 -40.69
C TRP A 316 1.61 28.04 -40.49
N HIS A 317 2.62 27.41 -39.89
CA HIS A 317 3.83 28.09 -39.42
C HIS A 317 5.14 27.47 -39.90
N ASN A 318 5.14 26.21 -40.37
CA ASN A 318 6.32 25.48 -40.86
C ASN A 318 7.52 25.49 -39.90
N LEU A 319 7.24 25.48 -38.59
CA LEU A 319 8.27 25.56 -37.53
C LEU A 319 8.71 24.17 -37.03
N VAL A 320 7.91 23.13 -37.27
CA VAL A 320 8.28 21.73 -36.98
C VAL A 320 8.91 21.11 -38.23
N PHE A 321 8.19 21.14 -39.34
CA PHE A 321 8.65 20.65 -40.63
C PHE A 321 8.53 21.73 -41.68
N ARG A 322 9.60 21.88 -42.47
CA ARG A 322 9.64 22.75 -43.64
C ARG A 322 9.66 21.88 -44.88
N PHE A 323 8.58 21.93 -45.65
CA PHE A 323 8.43 21.22 -46.93
C PHE A 323 7.53 22.05 -47.85
N ASP A 324 7.61 21.76 -49.15
CA ASP A 324 6.66 22.28 -50.13
C ASP A 324 5.42 21.38 -50.17
N PRO A 325 4.22 21.87 -49.79
CA PRO A 325 3.00 21.07 -49.79
C PRO A 325 2.52 20.69 -51.20
N THR A 326 3.03 21.33 -52.25
CA THR A 326 2.69 21.02 -53.65
C THR A 326 3.54 19.88 -54.23
N SER A 327 4.66 19.54 -53.58
CA SER A 327 5.51 18.43 -54.01
C SER A 327 4.90 17.07 -53.65
N PRO A 328 4.72 16.14 -54.61
CA PRO A 328 4.29 14.78 -54.31
C PRO A 328 5.32 13.97 -53.48
N THR A 329 6.56 14.45 -53.36
CA THR A 329 7.64 13.84 -52.58
C THR A 329 7.92 14.53 -51.24
N TYR A 330 6.99 15.36 -50.74
CA TYR A 330 7.16 16.11 -49.47
C TYR A 330 7.60 15.24 -48.28
N ALA A 331 7.26 13.95 -48.26
CA ALA A 331 7.63 13.02 -47.20
C ALA A 331 9.13 12.63 -47.20
N ALA A 332 9.82 12.78 -48.33
CA ALA A 332 11.26 12.58 -48.45
C ALA A 332 12.02 13.92 -48.37
N ASP A 333 11.46 14.95 -49.00
CA ASP A 333 12.11 16.24 -49.23
C ASP A 333 11.66 17.32 -48.24
N TYR A 334 11.82 17.03 -46.94
CA TYR A 334 11.55 17.99 -45.87
C TYR A 334 12.80 18.31 -45.04
N SER A 335 12.81 19.45 -44.35
CA SER A 335 13.83 19.81 -43.36
C SER A 335 13.21 20.07 -41.99
N TYR A 336 14.03 19.91 -40.95
CA TYR A 336 13.60 20.10 -39.55
C TYR A 336 13.65 21.58 -39.18
N GLY A 337 12.55 22.09 -38.62
CA GLY A 337 12.48 23.45 -38.08
C GLY A 337 12.90 23.53 -36.60
N PRO A 338 12.94 24.73 -35.99
CA PRO A 338 13.39 24.92 -34.61
C PRO A 338 12.52 24.20 -33.58
N VAL A 339 11.19 24.14 -33.78
CA VAL A 339 10.27 23.50 -32.83
C VAL A 339 10.47 21.98 -32.81
N PHE A 340 10.88 21.38 -33.92
CA PHE A 340 11.25 19.95 -33.97
C PHE A 340 12.41 19.63 -33.00
N TYR A 341 13.40 20.51 -32.89
CA TYR A 341 14.50 20.31 -31.94
C TYR A 341 14.05 20.45 -30.48
N ILE A 342 13.07 21.32 -30.20
CA ILE A 342 12.44 21.43 -28.86
C ILE A 342 11.70 20.14 -28.51
N ILE A 343 10.92 19.60 -29.45
CA ILE A 343 10.25 18.29 -29.31
C ILE A 343 11.29 17.22 -29.02
N THR A 344 12.38 17.21 -29.80
CA THR A 344 13.47 16.24 -29.66
C THR A 344 14.13 16.30 -28.29
N LEU A 345 14.48 17.50 -27.84
CA LEU A 345 15.06 17.73 -26.53
C LEU A 345 14.11 17.28 -25.41
N THR A 346 12.80 17.52 -25.57
CA THR A 346 11.79 17.17 -24.56
C THR A 346 11.71 15.67 -24.35
N TRP A 347 11.50 14.88 -25.41
CA TRP A 347 11.39 13.41 -25.25
C TRP A 347 12.72 12.76 -24.84
N VAL A 348 13.87 13.31 -25.27
CA VAL A 348 15.19 12.86 -24.81
C VAL A 348 15.37 13.13 -23.31
N ALA A 349 14.98 14.31 -22.84
CA ALA A 349 15.05 14.66 -21.42
C ALA A 349 14.16 13.75 -20.56
N GLU A 350 12.97 13.40 -21.04
CA GLU A 350 12.08 12.43 -20.37
C GLU A 350 12.70 11.03 -20.26
N LEU A 351 13.32 10.54 -21.34
CA LEU A 351 14.04 9.26 -21.31
C LEU A 351 15.22 9.29 -20.34
N ILE A 352 16.02 10.36 -20.36
CA ILE A 352 17.14 10.54 -19.42
C ILE A 352 16.62 10.55 -17.98
N ALA A 353 15.54 11.28 -17.70
CA ALA A 353 14.92 11.30 -16.38
C ALA A 353 14.43 9.91 -15.94
N ALA A 354 13.86 9.12 -16.85
CA ALA A 354 13.44 7.75 -16.58
C ALA A 354 14.65 6.85 -16.26
N VAL A 355 15.74 6.96 -17.03
CA VAL A 355 16.98 6.21 -16.80
C VAL A 355 17.62 6.61 -15.46
N VAL A 356 17.72 7.90 -15.15
CA VAL A 356 18.26 8.37 -13.87
C VAL A 356 17.44 7.84 -12.70
N MET A 357 16.11 7.85 -12.79
CA MET A 357 15.27 7.25 -11.75
C MET A 357 15.47 5.73 -11.64
N LEU A 358 15.61 5.02 -12.76
CA LEU A 358 15.92 3.58 -12.75
C LEU A 358 17.27 3.30 -12.10
N LEU A 359 18.29 4.13 -12.36
CA LEU A 359 19.62 4.02 -11.74
C LEU A 359 19.53 4.20 -10.22
N ILE A 360 18.88 5.27 -9.76
CA ILE A 360 18.66 5.53 -8.33
C ILE A 360 17.96 4.34 -7.67
N LYS A 361 16.94 3.76 -8.31
CA LYS A 361 16.22 2.60 -7.79
C LYS A 361 17.05 1.33 -7.76
N SER A 362 17.81 1.07 -8.82
CA SER A 362 18.69 -0.11 -8.92
C SER A 362 19.72 -0.17 -7.81
N SER A 363 20.17 0.99 -7.31
CA SER A 363 21.14 1.07 -6.20
C SER A 363 20.59 0.50 -4.88
N LYS A 364 19.26 0.49 -4.72
CA LYS A 364 18.55 -0.02 -3.54
C LYS A 364 18.24 -1.52 -3.65
N LEU A 365 18.38 -2.12 -4.83
CA LEU A 365 18.12 -3.53 -5.04
C LEU A 365 19.36 -4.38 -4.69
N PRO A 366 19.19 -5.62 -4.18
CA PRO A 366 20.29 -6.55 -3.94
C PRO A 366 21.10 -6.84 -5.21
N ARG A 367 20.42 -6.85 -6.36
CA ARG A 367 21.02 -7.13 -7.67
C ARG A 367 21.45 -5.82 -8.37
N LYS A 368 22.53 -5.20 -7.88
CA LYS A 368 23.04 -3.90 -8.37
C LYS A 368 23.32 -3.82 -9.87
N ARG A 369 23.61 -4.94 -10.55
CA ARG A 369 23.87 -4.98 -12.01
C ARG A 369 22.62 -5.17 -12.88
N ALA A 370 21.43 -5.28 -12.27
CA ALA A 370 20.20 -5.57 -13.01
C ALA A 370 19.78 -4.44 -13.98
N PHE A 371 20.24 -3.19 -13.75
CA PHE A 371 19.95 -2.05 -14.62
C PHE A 371 20.68 -2.03 -15.97
N ILE A 372 21.74 -2.85 -16.13
CA ILE A 372 22.58 -2.84 -17.33
C ILE A 372 21.74 -3.18 -18.57
N PHE A 373 20.84 -4.16 -18.47
CA PHE A 373 20.01 -4.58 -19.61
C PHE A 373 19.07 -3.46 -20.10
N PRO A 374 18.21 -2.85 -19.24
CA PRO A 374 17.42 -1.68 -19.65
C PRO A 374 18.27 -0.53 -20.20
N LEU A 375 19.45 -0.28 -19.62
CA LEU A 375 20.34 0.78 -20.09
C LEU A 375 20.86 0.50 -21.51
N ILE A 376 21.25 -0.74 -21.82
CA ILE A 376 21.68 -1.13 -23.18
C ILE A 376 20.56 -0.87 -24.19
N PHE A 377 19.34 -1.33 -23.92
CA PHE A 377 18.22 -1.15 -24.85
C PHE A 377 17.80 0.32 -24.99
N CYS A 378 17.85 1.10 -23.90
CA CYS A 378 17.62 2.54 -23.96
C CYS A 378 18.69 3.26 -24.80
N SER A 379 19.97 2.88 -24.66
CA SER A 379 21.06 3.42 -25.47
C SER A 379 20.89 3.06 -26.95
N ILE A 380 20.50 1.82 -27.27
CA ILE A 380 20.21 1.41 -28.66
C ILE A 380 19.07 2.25 -29.24
N LEU A 381 18.00 2.49 -28.47
CA LEU A 381 16.87 3.32 -28.90
C LEU A 381 17.30 4.76 -29.17
N LEU A 382 18.17 5.34 -28.33
CA LEU A 382 18.67 6.70 -28.51
C LEU A 382 19.61 6.81 -29.72
N ILE A 383 20.52 5.84 -29.91
CA ILE A 383 21.38 5.75 -31.10
C ILE A 383 20.54 5.64 -32.37
N TYR A 384 19.52 4.78 -32.36
CA TYR A 384 18.61 4.61 -33.48
C TYR A 384 17.85 5.90 -33.80
N ALA A 385 17.30 6.57 -32.78
CA ALA A 385 16.57 7.82 -32.96
C ALA A 385 17.47 8.93 -33.52
N VAL A 386 18.68 9.10 -32.99
CA VAL A 386 19.66 10.07 -33.50
C VAL A 386 20.01 9.75 -34.96
N GLY A 387 20.31 8.49 -35.26
CA GLY A 387 20.63 8.04 -36.61
C GLY A 387 19.50 8.23 -37.63
N TYR A 388 18.24 8.08 -37.18
CA TYR A 388 17.06 8.37 -37.99
C TYR A 388 16.93 9.87 -38.28
N ILE A 389 17.13 10.72 -37.27
CA ILE A 389 17.06 12.18 -37.41
C ILE A 389 18.18 12.70 -38.33
N THR A 390 19.39 12.17 -38.22
CA THR A 390 20.54 12.56 -39.07
C THR A 390 20.50 11.95 -40.47
N ARG A 391 19.44 11.20 -40.83
CA ARG A 391 19.23 10.57 -42.14
C ARG A 391 20.33 9.60 -42.56
N VAL A 392 20.93 8.88 -41.59
CA VAL A 392 21.87 7.80 -41.92
C VAL A 392 21.10 6.67 -42.64
N PRO A 393 21.57 6.19 -43.81
CA PRO A 393 20.78 5.29 -44.68
C PRO A 393 20.19 4.07 -43.97
N ILE A 394 20.97 3.38 -43.12
CA ILE A 394 20.51 2.16 -42.43
C ILE A 394 19.33 2.41 -41.48
N PHE A 395 19.28 3.59 -40.84
CA PHE A 395 18.23 3.94 -39.89
C PHE A 395 17.07 4.62 -40.61
N TRP A 396 17.36 5.56 -41.51
CA TRP A 396 16.36 6.29 -42.27
C TRP A 396 15.50 5.39 -43.16
N GLU A 397 16.12 4.39 -43.80
CA GLU A 397 15.40 3.42 -44.62
C GLU A 397 14.66 2.39 -43.79
N SER A 398 14.84 2.34 -42.47
CA SER A 398 14.13 1.38 -41.62
C SER A 398 12.79 1.93 -41.13
N ASP A 399 11.92 1.03 -40.67
CA ASP A 399 10.61 1.41 -40.17
C ASP A 399 10.67 1.93 -38.72
N TYR A 400 10.66 3.25 -38.58
CA TYR A 400 10.75 3.94 -37.29
C TYR A 400 9.75 3.43 -36.25
N THR A 401 8.46 3.35 -36.60
CA THR A 401 7.40 2.96 -35.66
C THR A 401 7.59 1.52 -35.18
N THR A 402 7.89 0.60 -36.11
CA THR A 402 8.06 -0.82 -35.77
C THR A 402 9.33 -1.04 -34.93
N VAL A 403 10.45 -0.41 -35.30
CA VAL A 403 11.73 -0.56 -34.58
C VAL A 403 11.63 0.04 -33.17
N VAL A 404 11.13 1.27 -33.04
CA VAL A 404 10.94 1.90 -31.73
C VAL A 404 9.94 1.10 -30.89
N GLY A 405 8.86 0.61 -31.50
CA GLY A 405 7.88 -0.23 -30.84
C GLY A 405 8.49 -1.51 -30.26
N ILE A 406 9.27 -2.25 -31.06
CA ILE A 406 9.95 -3.49 -30.62
C ILE A 406 10.97 -3.18 -29.52
N LEU A 407 11.85 -2.18 -29.72
CA LEU A 407 12.85 -1.81 -28.72
C LEU A 407 12.21 -1.39 -27.39
N SER A 408 11.06 -0.71 -27.45
CA SER A 408 10.31 -0.31 -26.25
C SER A 408 9.72 -1.52 -25.51
N LEU A 409 9.19 -2.52 -26.24
CA LEU A 409 8.72 -3.77 -25.64
C LEU A 409 9.87 -4.53 -24.97
N ILE A 410 11.03 -4.62 -25.61
CA ILE A 410 12.22 -5.29 -25.05
C ILE A 410 12.75 -4.51 -23.84
N PHE A 411 12.81 -3.18 -23.92
CA PHE A 411 13.19 -2.32 -22.80
C PHE A 411 12.29 -2.56 -21.58
N LEU A 412 10.97 -2.62 -21.78
CA LEU A 412 10.01 -2.89 -20.71
C LEU A 412 10.17 -4.31 -20.16
N GLU A 413 10.22 -5.33 -21.01
CA GLU A 413 10.39 -6.73 -20.59
C GLU A 413 11.69 -6.92 -19.79
N THR A 414 12.80 -6.35 -20.25
CA THR A 414 14.08 -6.40 -19.53
C THR A 414 14.03 -5.60 -18.22
N SER A 415 13.30 -4.49 -18.16
CA SER A 415 13.07 -3.72 -16.93
C SER A 415 12.25 -4.49 -15.89
N MET A 416 11.31 -5.31 -16.35
CA MET A 416 10.50 -6.17 -15.48
C MET A 416 11.26 -7.42 -15.02
N GLN A 417 11.97 -8.11 -15.93
CA GLN A 417 12.77 -9.30 -15.59
C GLN A 417 13.96 -8.98 -14.67
N SER A 418 14.53 -7.77 -14.80
CA SER A 418 15.56 -7.26 -13.89
C SER A 418 15.03 -6.91 -12.49
N GLY A 419 13.71 -6.83 -12.32
CA GLY A 419 13.06 -6.50 -11.05
C GLY A 419 12.98 -5.01 -10.73
N LEU A 420 13.36 -4.12 -11.67
CA LEU A 420 13.21 -2.67 -11.50
C LEU A 420 11.74 -2.25 -11.54
N VAL A 421 10.94 -2.95 -12.33
CA VAL A 421 9.48 -2.91 -12.30
C VAL A 421 9.01 -4.19 -11.62
N GLN A 422 8.39 -4.06 -10.44
CA GLN A 422 7.98 -5.23 -9.65
C GLN A 422 6.80 -5.94 -10.33
N ILE A 423 7.05 -7.15 -10.82
CA ILE A 423 6.03 -8.04 -11.38
C ILE A 423 5.97 -9.39 -10.65
N ASN A 424 4.81 -10.03 -10.72
CA ASN A 424 4.46 -11.31 -10.11
C ASN A 424 5.12 -12.49 -10.84
N ASN A 425 6.44 -12.64 -10.74
CA ASN A 425 7.13 -13.79 -11.33
C ASN A 425 7.48 -14.87 -10.31
N LYS A 426 7.38 -14.58 -9.01
CA LYS A 426 7.89 -15.47 -7.96
C LYS A 426 6.95 -15.66 -6.77
N TYR A 427 5.71 -15.14 -6.78
CA TYR A 427 4.82 -15.36 -5.62
C TYR A 427 4.47 -16.82 -5.43
N SER A 428 4.27 -17.60 -6.50
CA SER A 428 4.04 -19.05 -6.35
C SER A 428 5.20 -19.70 -5.60
N SER A 429 6.45 -19.49 -6.04
CA SER A 429 7.64 -20.01 -5.36
C SER A 429 7.83 -19.43 -3.93
N LEU A 430 7.55 -18.15 -3.73
CA LEU A 430 7.63 -17.51 -2.42
C LEU A 430 6.58 -18.06 -1.46
N PHE A 431 5.36 -18.31 -1.96
CA PHE A 431 4.27 -18.90 -1.22
C PHE A 431 4.59 -20.34 -0.84
N THR A 432 5.05 -21.15 -1.81
CA THR A 432 5.41 -22.56 -1.58
C THR A 432 6.58 -22.75 -0.63
N HIS A 433 7.47 -21.77 -0.51
CA HIS A 433 8.57 -21.79 0.47
C HIS A 433 8.29 -20.93 1.71
N SER A 434 7.10 -20.37 1.83
CA SER A 434 6.72 -19.56 2.98
C SER A 434 6.54 -20.44 4.21
N PRO A 435 6.99 -20.01 5.40
CA PRO A 435 6.76 -20.72 6.66
C PRO A 435 5.31 -20.64 7.16
N LEU A 436 4.43 -19.94 6.42
CA LEU A 436 3.01 -19.85 6.72
C LEU A 436 2.38 -21.24 6.72
N ASN A 437 1.33 -21.45 7.51
CA ASN A 437 0.52 -22.66 7.49
C ASN A 437 -0.75 -22.41 6.69
N MET A 438 -0.63 -22.23 5.36
CA MET A 438 -1.72 -21.73 4.53
C MET A 438 -1.81 -22.44 3.17
N GLN A 439 -3.03 -22.63 2.70
CA GLN A 439 -3.34 -23.15 1.38
C GLN A 439 -4.40 -22.30 0.68
N ILE A 440 -4.39 -22.34 -0.65
CA ILE A 440 -5.35 -21.66 -1.53
C ILE A 440 -6.05 -22.71 -2.38
N LEU A 441 -7.37 -22.66 -2.36
CA LEU A 441 -8.28 -23.55 -3.07
C LEU A 441 -8.98 -22.79 -4.20
N ASN A 442 -9.35 -23.49 -5.27
CA ASN A 442 -10.27 -22.96 -6.29
C ASN A 442 -11.72 -22.97 -5.77
N TRP A 443 -12.66 -22.53 -6.61
CA TRP A 443 -14.09 -22.54 -6.27
C TRP A 443 -14.64 -23.96 -6.12
N GLU A 444 -14.03 -24.93 -6.79
CA GLU A 444 -14.34 -26.35 -6.73
C GLU A 444 -13.79 -27.03 -5.45
N GLY A 445 -12.98 -26.33 -4.65
CA GLY A 445 -12.38 -26.85 -3.41
C GLY A 445 -11.08 -27.64 -3.62
N GLU A 446 -10.50 -27.63 -4.82
CA GLU A 446 -9.23 -28.25 -5.16
C GLU A 446 -8.04 -27.33 -4.82
N LEU A 447 -6.94 -27.93 -4.39
CA LEU A 447 -5.71 -27.23 -4.01
C LEU A 447 -5.00 -26.61 -5.22
N VAL A 448 -4.83 -25.29 -5.21
CA VAL A 448 -4.09 -24.53 -6.24
C VAL A 448 -2.68 -24.17 -5.77
N LEU A 449 -2.53 -23.70 -4.53
CA LEU A 449 -1.24 -23.34 -3.94
C LEU A 449 -1.19 -23.77 -2.47
N ALA A 450 -0.05 -24.34 -2.07
CA ALA A 450 0.23 -24.73 -0.69
C ALA A 450 1.57 -24.10 -0.26
N SER A 451 1.65 -23.61 0.97
CA SER A 451 2.91 -23.22 1.60
C SER A 451 3.76 -24.42 2.04
N ALA A 452 5.00 -24.18 2.49
CA ALA A 452 5.91 -25.25 2.89
C ALA A 452 5.36 -26.07 4.07
N ASN A 453 4.68 -25.39 4.99
CA ASN A 453 4.00 -25.97 6.14
C ASN A 453 2.48 -26.01 5.94
N ALA A 454 2.03 -26.16 4.69
CA ALA A 454 0.60 -26.20 4.41
C ALA A 454 -0.09 -27.31 5.23
N PRO A 455 -1.22 -26.99 5.86
CA PRO A 455 -1.94 -27.94 6.67
C PRO A 455 -2.58 -29.02 5.80
N GLN A 456 -2.52 -30.28 6.24
CA GLN A 456 -3.32 -31.35 5.64
C GLN A 456 -4.70 -31.33 6.31
N PHE A 457 -5.72 -30.91 5.55
CA PHE A 457 -7.10 -30.96 6.03
C PHE A 457 -7.82 -32.18 5.47
N ASP A 458 -8.56 -32.87 6.33
CA ASP A 458 -9.60 -33.80 5.88
C ASP A 458 -10.72 -33.03 5.18
N LEU A 459 -11.38 -33.68 4.23
CA LEU A 459 -12.43 -33.05 3.41
C LEU A 459 -13.56 -32.45 4.27
N GLU A 460 -13.88 -33.09 5.39
CA GLU A 460 -14.90 -32.61 6.33
C GLU A 460 -14.46 -31.34 7.06
N LEU A 461 -13.21 -31.29 7.55
CA LEU A 461 -12.67 -30.12 8.24
C LEU A 461 -12.52 -28.94 7.28
N GLN A 462 -12.12 -29.21 6.04
CA GLN A 462 -12.03 -28.23 4.96
C GLN A 462 -13.41 -27.62 4.67
N GLN A 463 -14.46 -28.45 4.52
CA GLN A 463 -15.82 -27.98 4.30
C GLN A 463 -16.40 -27.25 5.52
N ALA A 464 -16.12 -27.72 6.73
CA ALA A 464 -16.54 -27.07 7.96
C ALA A 464 -15.94 -25.66 8.07
N ALA A 465 -14.65 -25.50 7.77
CA ALA A 465 -13.97 -24.22 7.80
C ALA A 465 -14.53 -23.24 6.74
N LEU A 466 -14.88 -23.73 5.54
CA LEU A 466 -15.53 -22.92 4.51
C LEU A 466 -16.93 -22.42 4.96
N LYS A 467 -17.72 -23.29 5.62
CA LYS A 467 -19.06 -22.93 6.12
C LYS A 467 -19.02 -21.99 7.32
N ALA A 468 -17.98 -22.07 8.14
CA ALA A 468 -17.87 -21.30 9.38
C ALA A 468 -17.47 -19.84 9.15
N PHE A 469 -17.06 -19.44 7.93
CA PHE A 469 -16.64 -18.06 7.64
C PHE A 469 -17.66 -17.03 8.13
N PRO A 470 -17.26 -16.00 8.90
CA PRO A 470 -15.89 -15.55 9.22
C PRO A 470 -15.26 -16.15 10.49
N GLU A 471 -15.90 -17.11 11.13
CA GLU A 471 -15.42 -17.76 12.36
C GLU A 471 -14.40 -18.87 12.10
N SER A 472 -13.66 -19.24 13.14
CA SER A 472 -12.67 -20.32 13.12
C SER A 472 -13.27 -21.66 13.52
N VAL A 473 -12.80 -22.74 12.91
CA VAL A 473 -13.12 -24.11 13.32
C VAL A 473 -11.93 -24.70 14.10
N ARG A 474 -12.20 -25.36 15.23
CA ARG A 474 -11.16 -26.10 15.96
C ARG A 474 -10.82 -27.39 15.22
N ALA A 475 -9.58 -27.52 14.76
CA ALA A 475 -9.07 -28.78 14.25
C ALA A 475 -8.63 -29.72 15.38
N ASN A 476 -8.00 -29.16 16.42
CA ASN A 476 -7.63 -29.89 17.63
C ASN A 476 -7.68 -28.94 18.84
N ARG A 477 -7.22 -29.41 20.01
CA ARG A 477 -7.21 -28.61 21.25
C ARG A 477 -6.47 -27.27 21.09
N ASP A 478 -5.36 -27.29 20.38
CA ASP A 478 -4.38 -26.22 20.30
C ASP A 478 -4.30 -25.59 18.90
N THR A 479 -5.29 -25.83 18.04
CA THR A 479 -5.23 -25.42 16.64
C THR A 479 -6.58 -24.91 16.17
N LEU A 480 -6.56 -23.73 15.57
CA LEU A 480 -7.70 -23.12 14.87
C LEU A 480 -7.46 -23.10 13.37
N VAL A 481 -8.51 -23.33 12.61
CA VAL A 481 -8.54 -23.25 11.15
C VAL A 481 -9.47 -22.14 10.74
N PHE A 482 -8.97 -21.25 9.91
CA PHE A 482 -9.72 -20.15 9.32
C PHE A 482 -9.85 -20.36 7.83
N SER A 483 -10.95 -19.88 7.27
CA SER A 483 -11.15 -19.78 5.82
C SER A 483 -11.55 -18.36 5.47
N LYS A 484 -11.20 -17.89 4.27
CA LYS A 484 -11.66 -16.61 3.74
C LYS A 484 -11.83 -16.67 2.22
N GLU A 485 -12.90 -16.07 1.73
CA GLU A 485 -13.15 -15.93 0.29
C GLU A 485 -12.17 -14.94 -0.35
N ILE A 486 -11.64 -15.33 -1.51
CA ILE A 486 -10.76 -14.52 -2.37
C ILE A 486 -11.30 -14.55 -3.81
N THR A 487 -10.83 -13.64 -4.65
CA THR A 487 -11.36 -13.46 -6.03
C THR A 487 -11.26 -14.71 -6.92
N GLY A 488 -10.43 -15.69 -6.54
CA GLY A 488 -10.22 -16.94 -7.28
C GLY A 488 -10.54 -18.22 -6.51
N GLY A 489 -11.29 -18.13 -5.41
CA GLY A 489 -11.64 -19.28 -4.56
C GLY A 489 -11.50 -18.95 -3.09
N TYR A 490 -10.78 -19.79 -2.34
CA TYR A 490 -10.69 -19.68 -0.88
C TYR A 490 -9.25 -19.76 -0.37
N ALA A 491 -8.92 -18.94 0.63
CA ALA A 491 -7.67 -19.05 1.39
C ALA A 491 -7.96 -19.67 2.76
N GLN A 492 -7.24 -20.73 3.12
CA GLN A 492 -7.38 -21.40 4.41
C GLN A 492 -6.05 -21.46 5.13
N TRP A 493 -6.03 -21.12 6.42
CA TRP A 493 -4.81 -21.18 7.23
C TRP A 493 -5.07 -21.71 8.62
N GLN A 494 -4.00 -22.22 9.22
CA GLN A 494 -3.98 -22.81 10.55
C GLN A 494 -3.21 -21.90 11.51
N GLU A 495 -3.79 -21.62 12.67
CA GLU A 495 -3.14 -20.92 13.78
C GLU A 495 -2.96 -21.84 14.98
N ASP A 496 -1.75 -21.86 15.54
CA ASP A 496 -1.41 -22.57 16.75
C ASP A 496 -1.72 -21.71 17.98
N ILE A 497 -2.62 -22.19 18.85
CA ILE A 497 -3.04 -21.56 20.09
C ILE A 497 -2.51 -22.29 21.34
N SER A 498 -1.54 -23.19 21.20
CA SER A 498 -0.91 -23.95 22.30
C SER A 498 -0.46 -23.03 23.44
N ASN A 499 0.23 -21.93 23.10
CA ASN A 499 0.72 -20.95 24.07
C ASN A 499 -0.45 -20.27 24.81
N LEU A 500 -1.51 -19.92 24.10
CA LEU A 500 -2.69 -19.29 24.70
C LEU A 500 -3.39 -20.23 25.67
N ASN A 501 -3.56 -21.50 25.28
CA ASN A 501 -4.12 -22.53 26.15
C ASN A 501 -3.24 -22.82 27.37
N PHE A 502 -1.92 -22.79 27.21
CA PHE A 502 -0.96 -22.93 28.31
C PHE A 502 -1.09 -21.78 29.31
N LEU A 503 -1.08 -20.53 28.82
CA LEU A 503 -1.29 -19.34 29.64
C LEU A 503 -2.62 -19.38 30.38
N HIS A 504 -3.70 -19.77 29.70
CA HIS A 504 -5.02 -19.92 30.32
C HIS A 504 -4.98 -20.93 31.48
N ARG A 505 -4.26 -22.05 31.31
CA ARG A 505 -4.08 -23.05 32.37
C ARG A 505 -3.29 -22.49 33.55
N GLN A 506 -2.18 -21.79 33.29
CA GLN A 506 -1.37 -21.17 34.34
C GLN A 506 -2.16 -20.12 35.13
N ILE A 507 -2.97 -19.31 34.45
CA ILE A 507 -3.85 -18.34 35.10
C ILE A 507 -4.84 -19.07 36.00
N LYS A 508 -5.47 -20.15 35.51
CA LYS A 508 -6.41 -20.93 36.31
C LYS A 508 -5.76 -21.54 37.56
N GLU A 509 -4.58 -22.15 37.41
CA GLU A 509 -3.82 -22.69 38.54
C GLU A 509 -3.41 -21.60 39.54
N SER A 510 -3.00 -20.43 39.04
CA SER A 510 -2.66 -19.29 39.90
C SER A 510 -3.89 -18.73 40.63
N MET A 511 -5.05 -18.66 39.97
CA MET A 511 -6.32 -18.26 40.59
C MET A 511 -6.73 -19.25 41.69
N GLU A 512 -6.57 -20.55 41.46
CA GLU A 512 -6.86 -21.58 42.47
C GLU A 512 -5.92 -21.46 43.68
N LYS A 513 -4.62 -21.27 43.47
CA LYS A 513 -3.66 -21.00 44.55
C LYS A 513 -3.95 -19.72 45.31
N LEU A 514 -4.30 -18.64 44.61
CA LEU A 514 -4.65 -17.36 45.25
C LEU A 514 -5.92 -17.50 46.09
N LYS A 515 -6.92 -18.23 45.61
CA LYS A 515 -8.15 -18.50 46.36
C LYS A 515 -7.87 -19.27 47.65
N LEU A 516 -6.99 -20.27 47.60
CA LEU A 516 -6.55 -21.00 48.80
C LEU A 516 -5.76 -20.12 49.76
N ALA A 517 -4.83 -19.30 49.25
CA ALA A 517 -4.04 -18.39 50.08
C ALA A 517 -4.92 -17.33 50.78
N ASN A 518 -5.89 -16.75 50.06
CA ASN A 518 -6.83 -15.80 50.65
C ASN A 518 -7.68 -16.44 51.75
N ALA A 519 -8.14 -17.69 51.56
CA ALA A 519 -8.88 -18.40 52.59
C ALA A 519 -8.04 -18.63 53.87
N ILE A 520 -6.76 -18.96 53.72
CA ILE A 520 -5.83 -19.10 54.86
C ILE A 520 -5.61 -17.76 55.55
N LEU A 521 -5.40 -16.68 54.79
CA LEU A 521 -5.21 -15.34 55.34
C LEU A 521 -6.44 -14.84 56.10
N GLU A 522 -7.66 -15.14 55.61
CA GLU A 522 -8.90 -14.82 56.31
C GLU A 522 -9.01 -15.58 57.65
N GLU A 523 -8.63 -16.86 57.68
CA GLU A 523 -8.57 -17.61 58.94
C GLU A 523 -7.49 -17.08 59.90
N GLU A 524 -6.29 -16.76 59.39
CA GLU A 524 -5.19 -16.22 60.20
C GLU A 524 -5.56 -14.85 60.79
N GLU A 525 -6.18 -13.95 60.00
CA GLU A 525 -6.64 -12.66 60.48
C GLU A 525 -7.68 -12.81 61.59
N LYS A 526 -8.61 -13.77 61.44
CA LYS A 526 -9.63 -14.04 62.47
C LYS A 526 -9.00 -14.50 63.77
N ILE A 527 -8.07 -15.46 63.72
CA ILE A 527 -7.36 -15.96 64.90
C ILE A 527 -6.55 -14.84 65.56
N ARG A 528 -5.86 -14.01 64.77
CA ARG A 528 -5.08 -12.89 65.31
C ARG A 528 -5.96 -11.88 66.05
N ARG A 529 -7.14 -11.53 65.52
CA ARG A 529 -8.09 -10.64 66.20
C ARG A 529 -8.55 -11.19 67.55
N GLU A 530 -8.92 -12.47 67.60
CA GLU A 530 -9.33 -13.13 68.85
C GLU A 530 -8.21 -13.10 69.90
N LEU A 531 -6.96 -13.34 69.48
CA LEU A 531 -5.79 -13.32 70.36
C LEU A 531 -5.44 -11.90 70.86
N ASP A 532 -5.53 -10.90 69.97
CA ASP A 532 -5.29 -9.50 70.32
C ASP A 532 -6.34 -9.00 71.34
N GLU A 533 -7.63 -9.33 71.14
CA GLU A 533 -8.71 -9.01 72.09
C GLU A 533 -8.48 -9.64 73.48
N GLU A 534 -8.08 -10.90 73.53
CA GLU A 534 -7.79 -11.60 74.79
C GLU A 534 -6.58 -10.98 75.51
N SER A 535 -5.54 -10.61 74.77
CA SER A 535 -4.33 -9.99 75.31
C SER A 535 -4.59 -8.62 75.94
N GLU A 536 -5.40 -7.78 75.30
CA GLU A 536 -5.76 -6.45 75.82
C GLU A 536 -6.63 -6.56 77.08
N LYS A 537 -7.57 -7.51 77.12
CA LYS A 537 -8.37 -7.78 78.32
C LYS A 537 -7.48 -8.18 79.50
N LEU A 538 -6.49 -9.06 79.27
CA LEU A 538 -5.54 -9.47 80.30
C LEU A 538 -4.69 -8.30 80.80
N ARG A 539 -4.24 -7.43 79.88
CA ARG A 539 -3.46 -6.23 80.19
C ARG A 539 -4.23 -5.28 81.12
N VAL A 540 -5.48 -4.97 80.79
CA VAL A 540 -6.33 -4.07 81.59
C VAL A 540 -6.62 -4.64 82.99
N MET A 541 -6.94 -5.94 83.08
CA MET A 541 -7.20 -6.61 84.37
C MET A 541 -5.98 -6.66 85.28
N THR A 542 -4.79 -6.89 84.71
CA THR A 542 -3.54 -6.93 85.47
C THR A 542 -3.23 -5.55 86.07
N ALA A 543 -3.36 -4.49 85.27
CA ALA A 543 -3.15 -3.12 85.74
C ALA A 543 -4.18 -2.68 86.80
N LEU A 544 -5.44 -3.17 86.74
CA LEU A 544 -6.41 -2.90 87.79
C LEU A 544 -5.98 -3.53 89.12
N LYS A 545 -5.52 -4.79 89.06
CA LYS A 545 -5.09 -5.53 90.25
C LYS A 545 -3.97 -4.80 90.98
N GLU A 546 -2.96 -4.32 90.26
CA GLU A 546 -1.85 -3.54 90.84
C GLU A 546 -2.31 -2.29 91.60
N VAL A 547 -3.39 -1.64 91.13
CA VAL A 547 -3.91 -0.40 91.75
C VAL A 547 -4.64 -0.64 93.07
N ILE A 548 -5.30 -1.79 93.23
CA ILE A 548 -6.16 -2.07 94.42
C ILE A 548 -5.56 -3.11 95.37
N GLU A 549 -4.41 -3.71 95.04
CA GLU A 549 -3.81 -4.81 95.80
C GLU A 549 -3.52 -4.44 97.27
N ALA A 550 -2.94 -3.26 97.51
CA ALA A 550 -2.65 -2.79 98.86
C ALA A 550 -3.91 -2.65 99.72
N ASP A 551 -5.01 -2.16 99.14
CA ASP A 551 -6.27 -1.99 99.84
C ASP A 551 -6.99 -3.33 100.07
N LEU A 552 -6.88 -4.28 99.13
CA LEU A 552 -7.39 -5.65 99.30
C LEU A 552 -6.64 -6.40 100.41
N LEU A 553 -5.33 -6.22 100.52
CA LEU A 553 -4.52 -6.75 101.62
C LEU A 553 -4.94 -6.12 102.96
N ARG A 554 -5.16 -4.80 102.99
CA ARG A 554 -5.68 -4.09 104.18
C ARG A 554 -7.06 -4.60 104.58
N LEU A 555 -7.97 -4.80 103.62
CA LEU A 555 -9.30 -5.35 103.85
C LEU A 555 -9.24 -6.77 104.41
N SER A 556 -8.37 -7.62 103.85
CA SER A 556 -8.16 -8.99 104.33
C SER A 556 -7.65 -9.01 105.78
N SER A 557 -6.68 -8.16 106.11
CA SER A 557 -6.15 -8.00 107.47
C SER A 557 -7.21 -7.49 108.47
N MET A 558 -8.06 -6.53 108.08
CA MET A 558 -9.16 -6.05 108.94
C MET A 558 -10.21 -7.14 109.18
N ILE A 559 -10.53 -7.96 108.17
CA ILE A 559 -11.44 -9.11 108.31
C ILE A 559 -10.85 -10.17 109.27
N GLU A 560 -9.56 -10.48 109.16
CA GLU A 560 -8.90 -11.47 110.03
C GLU A 560 -8.87 -11.01 111.50
N ASN A 561 -8.61 -9.72 111.74
CA ASN A 561 -8.56 -9.15 113.10
C ASN A 561 -9.95 -8.94 113.75
N LEU A 562 -11.03 -9.01 112.96
CA LEU A 562 -12.40 -8.81 113.45
C LEU A 562 -12.84 -9.86 114.49
N ALA A 563 -12.26 -11.07 114.44
CA ALA A 563 -12.61 -12.16 115.34
C ALA A 563 -12.29 -11.86 116.82
N GLY A 564 -11.31 -11.00 117.10
CA GLY A 564 -10.79 -10.68 118.44
C GLY A 564 -11.19 -9.31 119.02
N SER A 565 -11.97 -8.49 118.31
CA SER A 565 -12.35 -7.15 118.76
C SER A 565 -13.57 -7.16 119.71
N GLU A 566 -13.54 -6.33 120.76
CA GLU A 566 -14.65 -6.11 121.69
C GLU A 566 -15.77 -5.22 121.08
N GLU A 567 -15.48 -4.41 120.05
CA GLU A 567 -16.43 -3.53 119.33
C GLU A 567 -16.74 -4.02 117.89
N LYS A 568 -17.26 -5.25 117.76
CA LYS A 568 -17.49 -5.90 116.45
C LYS A 568 -18.35 -5.11 115.46
N SER A 569 -19.35 -4.37 115.94
CA SER A 569 -20.24 -3.59 115.05
C SER A 569 -19.51 -2.44 114.36
N ARG A 570 -18.59 -1.78 115.07
CA ARG A 570 -17.84 -0.63 114.58
C ARG A 570 -16.77 -1.05 113.58
N GLU A 571 -16.03 -2.11 113.89
CA GLU A 571 -15.03 -2.69 112.98
C GLU A 571 -15.68 -3.25 111.69
N ASN A 572 -16.88 -3.85 111.77
CA ASN A 572 -17.63 -4.25 110.57
C ASN A 572 -18.01 -3.07 109.68
N GLY A 573 -18.43 -1.94 110.27
CA GLY A 573 -18.73 -0.75 109.49
C GLY A 573 -17.47 -0.12 108.89
N ARG A 574 -16.30 -0.18 109.55
CA ARG A 574 -15.02 0.23 108.96
C ARG A 574 -14.57 -0.66 107.80
N ILE A 575 -14.83 -1.97 107.87
CA ILE A 575 -14.62 -2.89 106.73
C ILE A 575 -15.56 -2.52 105.57
N ALA A 576 -16.83 -2.22 105.84
CA ALA A 576 -17.77 -1.79 104.83
C ALA A 576 -17.36 -0.47 104.16
N LEU A 577 -16.83 0.48 104.94
CA LEU A 577 -16.24 1.72 104.44
C LEU A 577 -15.07 1.46 103.49
N LEU A 578 -14.11 0.61 103.89
CA LEU A 578 -12.97 0.25 103.05
C LEU A 578 -13.40 -0.52 101.78
N LEU A 579 -14.39 -1.40 101.87
CA LEU A 579 -14.94 -2.11 100.72
C LEU A 579 -15.59 -1.15 99.70
N CYS A 580 -16.32 -0.15 100.19
CA CYS A 580 -16.89 0.89 99.33
C CYS A 580 -15.80 1.72 98.66
N TYR A 581 -14.75 2.08 99.42
CA TYR A 581 -13.59 2.75 98.88
C TYR A 581 -12.93 1.94 97.75
N VAL A 582 -12.59 0.67 97.97
CA VAL A 582 -11.98 -0.22 96.96
C VAL A 582 -12.86 -0.37 95.71
N LYS A 583 -14.17 -0.54 95.90
CA LYS A 583 -15.14 -0.64 94.80
C LYS A 583 -15.13 0.62 93.94
N ARG A 584 -15.16 1.80 94.54
CA ARG A 584 -15.16 3.08 93.81
C ARG A 584 -13.79 3.41 93.22
N SER A 585 -12.69 3.04 93.88
CA SER A 585 -11.34 3.08 93.30
C SER A 585 -11.21 2.25 92.01
N SER A 586 -11.85 1.09 91.95
CA SER A 586 -11.92 0.27 90.73
C SER A 586 -12.68 0.99 89.60
N ASN A 587 -13.78 1.66 89.92
CA ASN A 587 -14.51 2.44 88.92
C ASN A 587 -13.71 3.65 88.43
N PHE A 588 -13.00 4.36 89.31
CA PHE A 588 -12.10 5.44 88.89
C PHE A 588 -11.02 4.92 87.94
N PHE A 589 -10.47 3.72 88.16
CA PHE A 589 -9.52 3.10 87.23
C PHE A 589 -10.12 2.89 85.82
N PHE A 590 -11.34 2.33 85.74
CA PHE A 590 -12.01 2.16 84.44
C PHE A 590 -12.35 3.50 83.78
N ARG A 591 -12.87 4.47 84.53
CA ARG A 591 -13.15 5.82 84.01
C ARG A 591 -11.90 6.53 83.50
N LYS A 592 -10.76 6.35 84.15
CA LYS A 592 -9.48 6.87 83.68
C LYS A 592 -9.10 6.29 82.31
N GLN A 593 -9.34 5.00 82.08
CA GLN A 593 -9.02 4.35 80.81
C GLN A 593 -10.04 4.62 79.69
N GLU A 594 -11.32 4.80 80.03
CA GLU A 594 -12.38 5.07 79.06
C GLU A 594 -12.42 6.52 78.59
N THR A 595 -12.50 7.47 79.55
CA THR A 595 -12.84 8.88 79.26
C THR A 595 -11.91 9.89 79.93
N GLY A 596 -11.23 9.54 81.03
CA GLY A 596 -10.38 10.45 81.81
C GLY A 596 -11.13 11.43 82.72
N PHE A 597 -12.47 11.50 82.60
CA PHE A 597 -13.34 12.41 83.36
C PHE A 597 -14.51 11.63 83.99
N ILE A 598 -14.97 12.08 85.16
CA ILE A 598 -16.18 11.61 85.84
C ILE A 598 -17.18 12.75 85.96
N SER A 599 -18.49 12.47 85.91
CA SER A 599 -19.47 13.54 86.14
C SER A 599 -19.49 13.97 87.61
N ALA A 600 -19.74 15.25 87.86
CA ALA A 600 -19.87 15.76 89.24
C ALA A 600 -21.01 15.11 90.01
N SER A 601 -22.09 14.72 89.32
CA SER A 601 -23.18 13.93 89.91
C SER A 601 -22.70 12.55 90.36
N GLU A 602 -21.89 11.86 89.55
CA GLU A 602 -21.37 10.53 89.87
C GLU A 602 -20.36 10.59 91.03
N LEU A 603 -19.50 11.61 91.06
CA LEU A 603 -18.60 11.85 92.20
C LEU A 603 -19.37 12.18 93.49
N THR A 604 -20.43 12.98 93.40
CA THR A 604 -21.28 13.31 94.55
C THR A 604 -21.94 12.04 95.09
N VAL A 605 -22.48 11.20 94.22
CA VAL A 605 -23.06 9.90 94.60
C VAL A 605 -22.01 9.01 95.29
N TYR A 606 -20.76 8.98 94.82
CA TYR A 606 -19.73 8.17 95.47
C TYR A 606 -19.45 8.65 96.90
N VAL A 607 -19.38 9.97 97.10
CA VAL A 607 -19.17 10.57 98.44
C VAL A 607 -20.41 10.39 99.34
N GLU A 608 -21.62 10.46 98.78
CA GLU A 608 -22.86 10.15 99.49
C GLU A 608 -22.91 8.68 99.92
N GLU A 609 -22.47 7.74 99.09
CA GLU A 609 -22.38 6.33 99.47
C GLU A 609 -21.38 6.11 100.62
N LEU A 610 -20.24 6.81 100.62
CA LEU A 610 -19.33 6.81 101.78
C LEU A 610 -20.03 7.36 103.03
N ALA A 611 -20.80 8.44 102.89
CA ALA A 611 -21.55 9.04 103.99
C ALA A 611 -22.64 8.11 104.56
N GLU A 612 -23.38 7.41 103.69
CA GLU A 612 -24.38 6.42 104.10
C GLU A 612 -23.73 5.25 104.85
N ILE A 613 -22.59 4.75 104.37
CA ILE A 613 -21.89 3.65 105.04
C ILE A 613 -21.27 4.11 106.37
N ALA A 614 -20.81 5.36 106.45
CA ALA A 614 -20.23 5.95 107.67
C ALA A 614 -21.24 6.04 108.83
N GLN A 615 -22.54 6.20 108.53
CA GLN A 615 -23.61 6.20 109.55
C GLN A 615 -23.64 4.88 110.36
N TYR A 616 -23.34 3.74 109.73
CA TYR A 616 -23.27 2.45 110.42
C TYR A 616 -22.09 2.34 111.40
N VAL A 617 -21.11 3.24 111.29
CA VAL A 617 -19.95 3.37 112.20
C VAL A 617 -20.21 4.44 113.28
N GLY A 618 -21.37 5.09 113.26
CA GLY A 618 -21.74 6.16 114.19
C GLY A 618 -21.30 7.56 113.75
N VAL A 619 -20.84 7.73 112.50
CA VAL A 619 -20.46 9.02 111.91
C VAL A 619 -21.63 9.60 111.12
N ASN A 620 -22.17 10.73 111.56
CA ASN A 620 -23.28 11.39 110.88
C ASN A 620 -22.75 12.42 109.89
N ILE A 621 -22.88 12.14 108.59
CA ILE A 621 -22.33 12.98 107.54
C ILE A 621 -23.44 13.63 106.72
N LEU A 622 -23.36 14.95 106.54
CA LEU A 622 -24.19 15.68 105.57
C LEU A 622 -23.31 16.12 104.40
N VAL A 623 -23.67 15.66 103.19
CA VAL A 623 -22.97 15.99 101.95
C VAL A 623 -23.79 17.05 101.21
N SER A 624 -23.13 18.12 100.76
CA SER A 624 -23.72 19.15 99.90
C SER A 624 -22.77 19.46 98.76
N SER A 625 -23.26 19.36 97.52
CA SER A 625 -22.46 19.52 96.31
C SER A 625 -23.03 20.61 95.40
N SER A 626 -22.15 21.49 94.91
CA SER A 626 -22.45 22.52 93.91
C SER A 626 -21.48 22.49 92.72
N LEU A 627 -20.86 21.33 92.46
CA LEU A 627 -19.91 21.13 91.37
C LEU A 627 -20.60 21.15 89.99
N LYS A 628 -19.92 21.71 88.98
CA LYS A 628 -20.35 21.67 87.56
C LYS A 628 -19.99 20.34 86.88
N GLU A 629 -20.56 20.10 85.69
CA GLU A 629 -20.84 18.79 85.09
C GLU A 629 -19.71 17.73 85.11
N VAL A 630 -18.43 18.05 84.95
CA VAL A 630 -17.34 17.05 84.88
C VAL A 630 -16.10 17.40 85.70
N VAL A 631 -15.44 16.38 86.24
CA VAL A 631 -14.22 16.47 87.05
C VAL A 631 -13.18 15.49 86.50
N PRO A 632 -11.89 15.88 86.35
CA PRO A 632 -10.83 14.95 86.00
C PRO A 632 -10.72 13.80 87.00
N VAL A 633 -10.54 12.56 86.52
CA VAL A 633 -10.57 11.36 87.39
C VAL A 633 -9.49 11.38 88.47
N GLU A 634 -8.29 11.91 88.18
CA GLU A 634 -7.21 12.02 89.18
C GLU A 634 -7.57 12.95 90.34
N GLN A 635 -8.19 14.08 90.03
CA GLN A 635 -8.66 15.04 91.03
C GLN A 635 -9.84 14.45 91.82
N ALA A 636 -10.80 13.83 91.13
CA ALA A 636 -11.94 13.17 91.74
C ALA A 636 -11.53 12.02 92.68
N ARG A 637 -10.56 11.19 92.27
CA ARG A 637 -9.99 10.13 93.10
C ARG A 637 -9.35 10.70 94.35
N SER A 638 -8.55 11.76 94.21
CA SER A 638 -7.86 12.40 95.34
C SER A 638 -8.85 13.04 96.33
N ILE A 639 -9.91 13.67 95.83
CA ILE A 639 -11.02 14.21 96.64
C ILE A 639 -11.73 13.08 97.40
N TYR A 640 -12.01 11.97 96.71
CA TYR A 640 -12.70 10.81 97.28
C TYR A 640 -11.84 10.09 98.33
N GLU A 641 -10.55 9.88 98.06
CA GLU A 641 -9.60 9.27 98.99
C GLU A 641 -9.36 10.17 100.22
N PHE A 642 -9.33 11.49 100.04
CA PHE A 642 -9.26 12.44 101.13
C PHE A 642 -10.53 12.43 101.99
N ALA A 643 -11.71 12.44 101.38
CA ALA A 643 -12.97 12.28 102.10
C ALA A 643 -12.99 10.97 102.90
N TYR A 644 -12.64 9.84 102.27
CA TYR A 644 -12.54 8.54 102.93
C TYR A 644 -11.57 8.56 104.12
N SER A 645 -10.37 9.15 103.95
CA SER A 645 -9.35 9.21 105.00
C SER A 645 -9.79 10.02 106.21
N VAL A 646 -10.48 11.14 105.99
CA VAL A 646 -11.08 11.96 107.06
C VAL A 646 -12.19 11.20 107.77
N ILE A 647 -13.02 10.46 107.03
CA ILE A 647 -14.11 9.63 107.59
C ILE A 647 -13.55 8.44 108.40
N ASP A 648 -12.54 7.72 107.89
CA ASP A 648 -11.92 6.59 108.61
C ASP A 648 -11.15 7.05 109.87
N TRP A 649 -10.61 8.27 109.85
CA TRP A 649 -9.98 8.86 111.04
C TRP A 649 -11.01 9.25 112.11
N THR A 650 -12.05 10.00 111.73
CA THR A 650 -13.14 10.39 112.64
C THR A 650 -13.95 9.21 113.14
N ALA A 651 -14.03 8.10 112.38
CA ALA A 651 -14.66 6.86 112.83
C ALA A 651 -14.05 6.29 114.13
N GLN A 652 -12.87 6.76 114.57
CA GLN A 652 -12.19 6.36 115.81
C GLN A 652 -12.65 7.17 117.04
N THR A 653 -13.46 8.22 116.87
CA THR A 653 -14.05 9.03 117.96
C THR A 653 -15.53 8.72 118.18
N GLU A 654 -16.09 9.06 119.35
CA GLU A 654 -17.51 8.82 119.67
C GLU A 654 -18.43 9.93 119.12
N ASN A 655 -19.45 9.55 118.34
CA ASN A 655 -20.51 10.41 117.77
C ASN A 655 -20.06 11.64 116.95
N PRO A 656 -19.16 11.50 115.97
CA PRO A 656 -18.75 12.61 115.12
C PRO A 656 -19.84 13.05 114.13
N HIS A 657 -20.01 14.36 113.99
CA HIS A 657 -20.84 15.01 112.99
C HIS A 657 -19.96 15.73 111.97
N ILE A 658 -20.01 15.30 110.70
CA ILE A 658 -19.18 15.85 109.62
C ILE A 658 -20.08 16.48 108.56
N LEU A 659 -19.65 17.63 108.06
CA LEU A 659 -20.28 18.31 106.97
C LEU A 659 -19.27 18.44 105.82
N LEU A 660 -19.59 17.80 104.70
CA LEU A 660 -18.78 17.77 103.50
C LEU A 660 -19.39 18.68 102.44
N TYR A 661 -18.70 19.76 102.10
CA TYR A 661 -19.07 20.66 101.02
C TYR A 661 -18.14 20.46 99.82
N LEU A 662 -18.72 20.04 98.70
CA LEU A 662 -18.08 19.96 97.39
C LEU A 662 -18.48 21.20 96.59
N LEU A 663 -17.57 22.14 96.42
CA LEU A 663 -17.85 23.47 95.86
C LEU A 663 -16.89 23.80 94.72
N GLU A 664 -17.34 24.65 93.81
CA GLU A 664 -16.46 25.33 92.85
C GLU A 664 -16.27 26.78 93.31
N GLU A 665 -15.05 27.15 93.68
CA GLU A 665 -14.73 28.52 94.10
C GLU A 665 -13.56 29.06 93.29
N LYS A 666 -13.76 30.22 92.65
CA LYS A 666 -12.70 30.97 91.92
C LYS A 666 -11.88 30.11 90.94
N GLY A 667 -12.51 29.18 90.22
CA GLY A 667 -11.83 28.29 89.27
C GLY A 667 -11.08 27.13 89.92
N GLN A 668 -11.40 26.78 91.17
CA GLN A 668 -10.88 25.62 91.88
C GLN A 668 -12.01 24.71 92.34
N ILE A 669 -11.78 23.40 92.29
CA ILE A 669 -12.63 22.39 92.92
C ILE A 669 -12.19 22.28 94.37
N VAL A 670 -13.11 22.55 95.30
CA VAL A 670 -12.81 22.61 96.73
C VAL A 670 -13.69 21.62 97.47
N LEU A 671 -13.07 20.70 98.20
CA LEU A 671 -13.71 19.91 99.25
C LEU A 671 -13.45 20.59 100.59
N ARG A 672 -14.51 20.96 101.31
CA ARG A 672 -14.42 21.41 102.70
C ARG A 672 -15.04 20.38 103.63
N CYS A 673 -14.28 19.96 104.61
CA CYS A 673 -14.72 19.08 105.68
C CYS A 673 -14.78 19.88 106.98
N ILE A 674 -15.95 19.97 107.59
CA ILE A 674 -16.14 20.59 108.90
C ILE A 674 -16.65 19.49 109.83
N ALA A 675 -15.99 19.26 110.96
CA ALA A 675 -16.38 18.21 111.91
C ALA A 675 -16.60 18.79 113.32
N SER A 676 -17.30 18.04 114.18
CA SER A 676 -17.41 18.35 115.62
C SER A 676 -16.08 18.18 116.37
N GLU A 677 -15.16 17.42 115.81
CA GLU A 677 -13.84 17.08 116.34
C GLU A 677 -12.79 18.12 115.92
N ASP A 678 -11.72 18.26 116.72
CA ASP A 678 -10.60 19.13 116.37
C ASP A 678 -9.76 18.49 115.25
N LEU A 679 -10.12 18.82 114.00
CA LEU A 679 -9.48 18.33 112.78
C LEU A 679 -8.00 18.76 112.60
N ARG A 680 -7.43 19.59 113.50
CA ARG A 680 -6.00 19.96 113.47
C ARG A 680 -5.05 18.76 113.65
N GLN A 681 -5.55 17.66 114.20
CA GLN A 681 -4.76 16.44 114.44
C GLN A 681 -4.73 15.46 113.26
N PHE A 682 -5.50 15.72 112.21
CA PHE A 682 -5.51 14.88 111.01
C PHE A 682 -4.41 15.31 110.03
N GLU A 683 -3.52 14.38 109.70
CA GLU A 683 -2.56 14.52 108.60
C GLU A 683 -2.82 13.43 107.54
N PRO A 684 -2.94 13.79 106.25
CA PRO A 684 -3.07 12.79 105.20
C PRO A 684 -1.77 11.97 105.07
N ASN A 685 -1.90 10.66 104.81
CA ASN A 685 -0.75 9.79 104.57
C ASN A 685 0.15 10.32 103.44
N GLN A 686 1.44 9.99 103.47
CA GLN A 686 2.43 10.45 102.47
C GLN A 686 1.98 10.20 101.03
N GLY A 687 1.44 9.02 100.71
CA GLY A 687 0.95 8.70 99.36
C GLY A 687 -0.21 9.58 98.89
N LEU A 688 -1.15 9.94 99.79
CA LEU A 688 -2.24 10.85 99.48
C LEU A 688 -1.76 12.30 99.37
N SER A 689 -0.80 12.70 100.22
CA SER A 689 -0.15 14.02 100.12
C SER A 689 0.58 14.21 98.79
N ASP A 690 1.32 13.19 98.34
CA ASP A 690 2.01 13.18 97.05
C ASP A 690 1.02 13.15 95.87
N ALA A 691 -0.10 12.44 95.99
CA ALA A 691 -1.18 12.42 94.99
C ALA A 691 -1.88 13.79 94.87
N ILE A 692 -2.12 14.46 95.99
CA ILE A 692 -2.69 15.82 96.03
C ILE A 692 -1.73 16.82 95.36
N ILE A 693 -0.44 16.77 95.69
CA ILE A 693 0.58 17.68 95.13
C ILE A 693 0.78 17.42 93.63
N SER A 694 0.89 16.15 93.23
CA SER A 694 1.07 15.76 91.82
C SER A 694 -0.12 16.12 90.94
N SER A 695 -1.32 16.21 91.51
CA SER A 695 -2.54 16.69 90.83
C SER A 695 -2.72 18.22 90.95
N GLY A 696 -1.70 18.96 91.39
CA GLY A 696 -1.70 20.43 91.49
C GLY A 696 -2.51 21.00 92.67
N GLY A 697 -2.96 20.14 93.59
CA GLY A 697 -3.81 20.51 94.70
C GLY A 697 -3.06 21.04 95.92
N SER A 698 -3.82 21.70 96.79
CA SER A 698 -3.35 22.18 98.09
C SER A 698 -4.34 21.82 99.19
N PHE A 699 -3.81 21.44 100.34
CA PHE A 699 -4.57 21.14 101.54
C PHE A 699 -4.25 22.19 102.62
N ALA A 700 -5.28 22.74 103.26
CA ALA A 700 -5.13 23.74 104.30
C ALA A 700 -6.18 23.59 105.40
N CYS A 701 -5.76 23.76 106.66
CA CYS A 701 -6.66 23.91 107.80
C CYS A 701 -7.07 25.38 107.93
N LYS A 702 -8.37 25.68 107.91
CA LYS A 702 -8.92 27.05 108.02
C LYS A 702 -9.85 27.16 109.22
N ASP A 703 -9.76 28.29 109.92
CA ASP A 703 -10.67 28.66 111.02
C ASP A 703 -11.88 29.36 110.42
N LEU A 704 -13.07 28.77 110.57
CA LEU A 704 -14.33 29.23 109.98
C LEU A 704 -15.31 29.58 111.10
N ASP A 705 -15.37 30.87 111.46
CA ASP A 705 -16.35 31.45 112.40
C ASP A 705 -16.63 30.58 113.65
N GLY A 706 -15.58 30.07 114.30
CA GLY A 706 -15.66 29.30 115.55
C GLY A 706 -15.64 27.78 115.40
N ALA A 707 -15.45 27.24 114.20
CA ALA A 707 -15.20 25.82 113.93
C ALA A 707 -13.98 25.61 113.03
N VAL A 708 -13.17 24.58 113.32
CA VAL A 708 -12.00 24.22 112.51
C VAL A 708 -12.44 23.36 111.32
N GLY A 709 -12.12 23.80 110.10
CA GLY A 709 -12.41 23.06 108.87
C GLY A 709 -11.15 22.72 108.08
N LEU A 710 -11.17 21.54 107.44
CA LEU A 710 -10.18 21.12 106.46
C LEU A 710 -10.65 21.51 105.06
N SER A 711 -9.77 22.12 104.26
CA SER A 711 -10.06 22.51 102.88
C SER A 711 -9.02 21.89 101.95
N LEU A 712 -9.48 21.04 101.04
CA LEU A 712 -8.70 20.52 99.92
C LEU A 712 -9.13 21.25 98.64
N ALA A 713 -8.20 21.84 97.91
CA ALA A 713 -8.48 22.60 96.70
C ALA A 713 -7.59 22.13 95.55
N PHE A 714 -8.20 21.83 94.41
CA PHE A 714 -7.52 21.55 93.15
C PHE A 714 -7.81 22.66 92.13
N PRO A 715 -6.82 23.10 91.34
CA PRO A 715 -7.11 23.94 90.18
C PRO A 715 -7.99 23.16 89.21
N LEU A 716 -9.02 23.80 88.65
CA LEU A 716 -9.52 23.31 87.38
C LEU A 716 -8.38 23.51 86.38
N ASP A 717 -7.87 22.42 85.79
CA ASP A 717 -6.98 22.53 84.64
C ASP A 717 -7.66 23.42 83.61
N GLY A 718 -6.93 24.43 83.15
CA GLY A 718 -7.45 25.48 82.28
C GLY A 718 -7.79 24.96 80.88
N GLU A 719 -8.09 25.83 79.93
CA GLU A 719 -7.09 26.76 79.35
C GLU A 719 -5.62 26.57 79.78
#